data_AF-A0A836A686-F1
#
_entry.id   AF-A0A836A686-F1
#
_cell.length_a   1.000
_cell.length_b   1.000
_cell.length_c   1.000
_cell.angle_alpha   90.00
_cell.angle_beta   90.00
_cell.angle_gamma   90.00
#
_symmetry.space_group_name_H-M   'P 1'
#
loop_
_entity.id
_entity.type
_entity.pdbx_description
1 polymer ?
#
loop_
_entity_poly.entity_id
_entity_poly.type
_entity_poly.pdbx_seq_one_letter_code
_entity_poly.pdbx_strand_id
1 'polypeptide(L)'
;MPGKHQHFQEPEVGCCGKYFLFGFNIVFWVLGALFLAIGLWAWSEKGVLSNISALTDLGGLDPVWLFVVVGGIMSVLGFAGCIGALRENTFLLKFFSVFLGLIFFLELATGILAFVFKDWIRDQLNLFINNNVKAYRDDIDLQNLIDFAQEYWSCCGARGPNDWNLNIYFNCTDLNPSRERCGVPFSCCVRDPAEDVLNTQCGYDVRLKLELEQQGFIHTKGCVGQFEKWLQDNLIVVAGVFVGIALLQIFGICLAQNLVSDIKAVKANWTEPSTDRLSVEAVPGQHHLRVLCAKHQVTLGCLPPYSEPVSPSITTRSRTKKMFSQEGSAMRLEQTWALITQQVLQIQQHLDSGIGPRQESPVLQRKKPYSGWLPQLSSPTAQYIHGLTQTDATGAQARKHENAFCGTPVAAGAQQSATVANPVPNPVPGSNPDLLPHFLVEPEDVYIVKNKPVLLVCKATPATQIFFKCNGEWVRQVDHVIERSTDGSSGLPSMEVRINVSRQQVEKVFGLEEFWCQCVAWSSSGTTKSQKAYIRIAYLRKNFEQEPLAKEVSLEQGIVLPCRPPEGIPPAEVEWLRNEDLVDPSMDPNVYITREHSLVVRQARLADTANYTCVAKNIVARRRSASAAVIVYVDGSWSPWSKWSACGLDCTHWRSRECSDPAPRNGGEECQGADLDTRNCTSDLCVHTASGPEDVALYVGLIAVAVCLLLLLLVLILVYCRKKEGLDSDVADSSILTSGFQPVSIKPSKADSPHLLTIQPDLSTTTTTYQGSLCPRQDGPSPKFQLTNGHLLSPLGSGRHTLHHSSPTSEAEDFVSRLSTQNYFRSLPRGTSNMAYGTFNFLGGRLMIPNTGISLLIPPDAIPRGKIYEIYLTLHKPEDVRLPLAGCQTLLSPIVSCGPPGVLLTRPVILTMDHCGEPSPESWSLRLKKQSCEGSWEDVLHLGEEAPCHLYYCQLEAGACYVFTEQLGRFALVGEALSVAAAKRLKLLLFAPVACTSLEYNIRVYCLHDTHDALKEVVQLEKQLGGQLIQEPRVLHFKDSYHNLRLSIHDVPSSLWKSKLLVSYQEIPFYHIWNGTQQHLHCTFTLERVSPSTSDLACKVWVWQVEGDGQSFNVNFNITKDTRFSELLVLESEGGVPALVGPSAFKIPFLIRQKIITSLDPPCSRGADWRTLAQKLHLDSHLSFFASKPSPTAMILNLWEARHFPNGNLSQLAAAVAGLGQPDAGLFTVSEAEC
;
A
#
# COMPACT_ATOMS: atom_id res chain seq x y z
N MET A 1 -6.60 73.79 -46.24
CA MET A 1 -6.68 73.45 -44.79
C MET A 1 -7.31 72.07 -44.67
N PRO A 2 -6.88 71.20 -43.75
CA PRO A 2 -7.50 69.89 -43.55
C PRO A 2 -8.83 69.99 -42.80
N GLY A 3 -9.88 69.34 -43.30
CA GLY A 3 -11.15 69.19 -42.59
C GLY A 3 -11.13 67.96 -41.68
N LYS A 4 -11.67 68.07 -40.46
CA LYS A 4 -11.93 66.91 -39.60
C LYS A 4 -13.22 66.22 -40.07
N HIS A 5 -13.10 65.06 -40.70
CA HIS A 5 -14.20 64.11 -40.73
C HIS A 5 -14.29 63.42 -39.36
N GLN A 6 -15.43 63.58 -38.68
CA GLN A 6 -15.78 62.70 -37.56
C GLN A 6 -16.30 61.39 -38.16
N HIS A 7 -15.56 60.30 -37.97
CA HIS A 7 -16.09 58.97 -38.19
C HIS A 7 -17.12 58.68 -37.07
N PHE A 8 -18.37 58.38 -37.47
CA PHE A 8 -19.21 57.51 -36.65
C PHE A 8 -18.56 56.12 -36.66
N GLN A 9 -18.28 55.57 -35.49
CA GLN A 9 -18.07 54.13 -35.34
C GLN A 9 -19.43 53.50 -35.05
N GLU A 10 -19.74 52.42 -35.77
CA GLU A 10 -20.88 51.58 -35.42
C GLU A 10 -20.58 50.86 -34.08
N PRO A 11 -21.58 50.64 -33.22
CA PRO A 11 -21.38 49.86 -32.01
C PRO A 11 -21.13 48.39 -32.37
N GLU A 12 -19.93 47.89 -32.13
CA GLU A 12 -19.64 46.45 -32.14
C GLU A 12 -19.78 45.88 -30.72
N VAL A 13 -20.27 44.64 -30.60
CA VAL A 13 -20.35 43.97 -29.29
C VAL A 13 -18.93 43.70 -28.79
N GLY A 14 -18.59 44.21 -27.59
CA GLY A 14 -17.23 44.19 -27.06
C GLY A 14 -16.62 42.79 -26.97
N CYS A 15 -15.80 42.43 -27.96
CA CYS A 15 -15.19 41.10 -28.10
C CYS A 15 -14.50 40.61 -26.81
N CYS A 16 -13.71 41.48 -26.17
CA CYS A 16 -13.05 41.19 -24.89
C CYS A 16 -14.07 40.91 -23.76
N GLY A 17 -15.15 41.69 -23.67
CA GLY A 17 -16.20 41.51 -22.65
C GLY A 17 -16.96 40.18 -22.82
N LYS A 18 -17.24 39.78 -24.07
CA LYS A 18 -17.86 38.49 -24.41
C LYS A 18 -17.00 37.31 -23.94
N TYR A 19 -15.72 37.27 -24.31
CA TYR A 19 -14.83 36.18 -23.93
C TYR A 19 -14.45 36.19 -22.43
N PHE A 20 -14.35 37.37 -21.82
CA PHE A 20 -14.10 37.48 -20.38
C PHE A 20 -15.29 36.99 -19.55
N LEU A 21 -16.53 37.33 -19.91
CA LEU A 21 -17.72 36.81 -19.23
C LEU A 21 -17.89 35.29 -19.43
N PHE A 22 -17.49 34.74 -20.59
CA PHE A 22 -17.41 33.29 -20.79
C PHE A 22 -16.34 32.65 -19.88
N GLY A 23 -15.12 33.21 -19.84
CA GLY A 23 -14.02 32.72 -19.01
C GLY A 23 -14.29 32.81 -17.49
N PHE A 24 -15.08 33.78 -17.05
CA PHE A 24 -15.59 33.86 -15.68
C PHE A 24 -16.57 32.71 -15.38
N ASN A 25 -17.57 32.51 -16.24
CA ASN A 25 -18.64 31.53 -16.01
C ASN A 25 -18.19 30.06 -16.16
N ILE A 26 -17.21 29.76 -17.01
CA ILE A 26 -16.74 28.38 -17.23
C ILE A 26 -16.14 27.78 -15.95
N VAL A 27 -15.49 28.60 -15.11
CA VAL A 27 -14.94 28.18 -13.81
C VAL A 27 -16.06 27.76 -12.85
N PHE A 28 -17.11 28.58 -12.70
CA PHE A 28 -18.26 28.24 -11.86
C PHE A 28 -19.04 27.02 -12.38
N TRP A 29 -19.14 26.86 -13.70
CA TRP A 29 -19.76 25.68 -14.31
C TRP A 29 -18.99 24.39 -13.99
N VAL A 30 -17.66 24.39 -14.15
CA VAL A 30 -16.81 23.22 -13.84
C VAL A 30 -16.82 22.90 -12.34
N LEU A 31 -16.71 23.90 -11.47
CA LEU A 31 -16.78 23.70 -10.01
C LEU A 31 -18.17 23.20 -9.57
N GLY A 32 -19.26 23.74 -10.13
CA GLY A 32 -20.61 23.27 -9.87
C GLY A 32 -20.84 21.84 -10.34
N ALA A 33 -20.33 21.48 -11.52
CA ALA A 33 -20.37 20.11 -12.04
C ALA A 33 -19.57 19.13 -11.16
N LEU A 34 -18.40 19.54 -10.66
CA LEU A 34 -17.60 18.74 -9.73
C LEU A 34 -18.32 18.51 -8.40
N PHE A 35 -18.89 19.55 -7.78
CA PHE A 35 -19.65 19.42 -6.53
C PHE A 35 -20.92 18.59 -6.72
N LEU A 36 -21.61 18.72 -7.87
CA LEU A 36 -22.75 17.88 -8.20
C LEU A 36 -22.33 16.41 -8.39
N ALA A 37 -21.21 16.15 -9.07
CA ALA A 37 -20.69 14.78 -9.25
C ALA A 37 -20.31 14.13 -7.91
N ILE A 38 -19.60 14.85 -7.03
CA ILE A 38 -19.26 14.40 -5.68
C ILE A 38 -20.53 14.14 -4.85
N GLY A 39 -21.50 15.06 -4.90
CA GLY A 39 -22.78 14.91 -4.20
C GLY A 39 -23.62 13.72 -4.70
N LEU A 40 -23.67 13.49 -6.01
CA LEU A 40 -24.40 12.35 -6.60
C LEU A 40 -23.68 11.02 -6.31
N TRP A 41 -22.35 10.99 -6.36
CA TRP A 41 -21.55 9.82 -5.96
C TRP A 41 -21.78 9.46 -4.49
N ALA A 42 -21.59 10.44 -3.58
CA ALA A 42 -21.83 10.27 -2.14
C ALA A 42 -23.30 10.01 -1.79
N TRP A 43 -24.26 10.32 -2.68
CA TRP A 43 -25.67 9.91 -2.53
C TRP A 43 -25.90 8.47 -3.00
N SER A 44 -25.33 8.07 -4.14
CA SER A 44 -25.46 6.70 -4.67
C SER A 44 -24.87 5.64 -3.73
N GLU A 45 -23.83 5.99 -2.98
CA GLU A 45 -23.20 5.09 -2.00
C GLU A 45 -23.95 5.01 -0.64
N LYS A 46 -25.06 5.76 -0.46
CA LYS A 46 -25.83 5.74 0.80
C LYS A 46 -26.56 4.44 1.13
N GLY A 47 -26.46 3.40 0.30
CA GLY A 47 -26.70 2.02 0.73
C GLY A 47 -25.81 1.59 1.92
N VAL A 48 -24.71 2.31 2.18
CA VAL A 48 -23.82 2.14 3.34
C VAL A 48 -24.10 3.15 4.46
N LEU A 49 -24.73 4.30 4.16
CA LEU A 49 -24.75 5.50 5.02
C LEU A 49 -26.12 5.78 5.69
N SER A 50 -27.03 4.81 5.69
CA SER A 50 -28.44 4.96 6.13
C SER A 50 -28.64 5.35 7.61
N ASN A 51 -27.59 5.31 8.44
CA ASN A 51 -27.63 5.76 9.83
C ASN A 51 -27.60 7.29 9.97
N ILE A 52 -26.95 8.01 9.05
CA ILE A 52 -26.80 9.48 9.17
C ILE A 52 -28.15 10.19 9.06
N SER A 53 -29.10 9.64 8.29
CA SER A 53 -30.49 10.10 8.25
C SER A 53 -31.26 9.98 9.58
N ALA A 54 -30.76 9.21 10.55
CA ALA A 54 -31.32 9.15 11.90
C ALA A 54 -30.69 10.19 12.87
N LEU A 55 -29.58 10.84 12.47
CA LEU A 55 -28.94 11.92 13.25
C LEU A 55 -29.48 13.32 12.88
N THR A 56 -30.12 13.46 11.71
CA THR A 56 -30.67 14.74 11.21
C THR A 56 -32.18 14.90 11.49
N ASP A 57 -32.63 14.57 12.70
CA ASP A 57 -34.04 14.77 13.14
C ASP A 57 -34.37 16.28 13.35
N LEU A 58 -33.36 17.15 13.30
CA LEU A 58 -33.48 18.55 12.92
C LEU A 58 -33.54 18.64 11.39
N GLY A 59 -34.76 18.70 10.86
CA GLY A 59 -35.06 18.36 9.47
C GLY A 59 -34.26 19.11 8.38
N GLY A 60 -33.58 18.33 7.53
CA GLY A 60 -33.22 18.72 6.17
C GLY A 60 -31.75 19.03 5.88
N LEU A 61 -30.86 19.06 6.88
CA LEU A 61 -29.44 19.39 6.69
C LEU A 61 -28.53 18.15 6.63
N ASP A 62 -28.82 17.25 5.70
CA ASP A 62 -27.90 16.19 5.27
C ASP A 62 -26.78 16.82 4.39
N PRO A 63 -25.49 16.68 4.75
CA PRO A 63 -24.39 17.34 4.03
C PRO A 63 -24.32 17.00 2.53
N VAL A 64 -24.74 15.79 2.13
CA VAL A 64 -24.71 15.38 0.72
C VAL A 64 -25.84 16.06 -0.07
N TRP A 65 -27.02 16.25 0.55
CA TRP A 65 -28.09 17.05 -0.05
C TRP A 65 -27.64 18.51 -0.26
N LEU A 66 -26.85 19.07 0.67
CA LEU A 66 -26.25 20.39 0.51
C LEU A 66 -25.30 20.44 -0.71
N PHE A 67 -24.40 19.47 -0.87
CA PHE A 67 -23.51 19.41 -2.05
C PHE A 67 -24.29 19.26 -3.37
N VAL A 68 -25.33 18.40 -3.42
CA VAL A 68 -26.17 18.22 -4.61
C VAL A 68 -26.92 19.51 -4.97
N VAL A 69 -27.56 20.17 -4.00
CA VAL A 69 -28.33 21.40 -4.24
C VAL A 69 -27.43 22.57 -4.65
N VAL A 70 -26.32 22.79 -3.94
CA VAL A 70 -25.38 23.89 -4.23
C VAL A 70 -24.68 23.65 -5.58
N GLY A 71 -24.15 22.44 -5.82
CA GLY A 71 -23.51 22.07 -7.10
C GLY A 71 -24.47 22.18 -8.28
N GLY A 72 -25.72 21.73 -8.12
CA GLY A 72 -26.77 21.87 -9.13
C GLY A 72 -27.07 23.33 -9.49
N ILE A 73 -27.27 24.20 -8.51
CA ILE A 73 -27.53 25.64 -8.73
C ILE A 73 -26.32 26.29 -9.42
N MET A 74 -25.09 26.05 -8.94
CA MET A 74 -23.87 26.58 -9.54
C MET A 74 -23.69 26.13 -11.00
N SER A 75 -23.92 24.85 -11.30
CA SER A 75 -23.79 24.30 -12.65
C SER A 75 -24.83 24.89 -13.61
N VAL A 76 -26.10 24.98 -13.21
CA VAL A 76 -27.17 25.57 -14.04
C VAL A 76 -26.90 27.06 -14.34
N LEU A 77 -26.46 27.84 -13.34
CA LEU A 77 -26.17 29.26 -13.54
C LEU A 77 -24.91 29.49 -14.38
N GLY A 78 -23.83 28.74 -14.13
CA GLY A 78 -22.61 28.81 -14.94
C GLY A 78 -22.86 28.43 -16.40
N PHE A 79 -23.65 27.37 -16.66
CA PHE A 79 -24.05 26.98 -18.01
C PHE A 79 -24.89 28.08 -18.70
N ALA A 80 -25.88 28.64 -18.00
CA ALA A 80 -26.71 29.73 -18.53
C ALA A 80 -25.87 30.98 -18.85
N GLY A 81 -24.89 31.33 -18.01
CA GLY A 81 -23.94 32.42 -18.25
C GLY A 81 -23.05 32.16 -19.48
N CYS A 82 -22.44 30.98 -19.58
CA CYS A 82 -21.60 30.58 -20.71
C CYS A 82 -22.35 30.61 -22.05
N ILE A 83 -23.52 29.96 -22.13
CA ILE A 83 -24.33 29.93 -23.35
C ILE A 83 -24.92 31.31 -23.66
N GLY A 84 -25.33 32.07 -22.63
CA GLY A 84 -25.78 33.45 -22.77
C GLY A 84 -24.74 34.36 -23.42
N ALA A 85 -23.49 34.30 -22.95
CA ALA A 85 -22.37 35.06 -23.51
C ALA A 85 -22.01 34.60 -24.94
N LEU A 86 -21.81 33.30 -25.17
CA LEU A 86 -21.37 32.78 -26.48
C LEU A 86 -22.42 32.97 -27.59
N ARG A 87 -23.71 32.79 -27.26
CA ARG A 87 -24.85 32.90 -28.20
C ARG A 87 -25.50 34.29 -28.23
N GLU A 88 -24.96 35.27 -27.49
CA GLU A 88 -25.51 36.63 -27.35
C GLU A 88 -27.01 36.63 -26.94
N ASN A 89 -27.40 35.64 -26.14
CA ASN A 89 -28.79 35.42 -25.78
C ASN A 89 -29.19 36.26 -24.56
N THR A 90 -29.80 37.41 -24.84
CA THR A 90 -30.31 38.36 -23.84
C THR A 90 -31.39 37.79 -22.91
N PHE A 91 -32.00 36.63 -23.20
CA PHE A 91 -32.86 35.93 -22.23
C PHE A 91 -32.03 35.20 -21.16
N LEU A 92 -31.02 34.42 -21.58
CA LEU A 92 -30.14 33.67 -20.68
C LEU A 92 -29.27 34.59 -19.82
N LEU A 93 -28.73 35.67 -20.40
CA LEU A 93 -27.97 36.68 -19.66
C LEU A 93 -28.82 37.39 -18.58
N LYS A 94 -30.12 37.64 -18.86
CA LYS A 94 -31.06 38.17 -17.86
C LYS A 94 -31.36 37.15 -16.77
N PHE A 95 -31.62 35.89 -17.12
CA PHE A 95 -31.84 34.80 -16.16
C PHE A 95 -30.67 34.70 -15.18
N PHE A 96 -29.44 34.61 -15.70
CA PHE A 96 -28.20 34.62 -14.93
C PHE A 96 -28.09 35.85 -14.00
N SER A 97 -28.27 37.07 -14.52
CA SER A 97 -28.20 38.30 -13.72
C SER A 97 -29.28 38.39 -12.63
N VAL A 98 -30.48 37.86 -12.85
CA VAL A 98 -31.56 37.90 -11.85
C VAL A 98 -31.29 36.90 -10.72
N PHE A 99 -30.86 35.67 -11.05
CA PHE A 99 -30.59 34.66 -10.03
C PHE A 99 -29.34 34.98 -9.19
N LEU A 100 -28.28 35.58 -9.77
CA LEU A 100 -27.18 36.12 -8.97
C LEU A 100 -27.66 37.23 -8.01
N GLY A 101 -28.57 38.11 -8.45
CA GLY A 101 -29.14 39.15 -7.58
C GLY A 101 -29.96 38.56 -6.43
N LEU A 102 -30.70 37.48 -6.65
CA LEU A 102 -31.42 36.77 -5.58
C LEU A 102 -30.46 36.12 -4.57
N ILE A 103 -29.38 35.49 -5.06
CA ILE A 103 -28.35 34.89 -4.19
C ILE A 103 -27.68 35.96 -3.32
N PHE A 104 -27.31 37.12 -3.89
CA PHE A 104 -26.76 38.26 -3.15
C PHE A 104 -27.66 38.71 -1.98
N PHE A 105 -28.97 38.84 -2.20
CA PHE A 105 -29.90 39.23 -1.13
C PHE A 105 -30.10 38.14 -0.09
N LEU A 106 -30.04 36.85 -0.47
CA LEU A 106 -30.08 35.74 0.46
C LEU A 106 -28.81 35.68 1.32
N GLU A 107 -27.63 35.88 0.73
CA GLU A 107 -26.35 35.91 1.43
C GLU A 107 -26.29 37.05 2.46
N LEU A 108 -26.72 38.26 2.07
CA LEU A 108 -26.85 39.40 2.97
C LEU A 108 -27.83 39.12 4.12
N ALA A 109 -28.99 38.54 3.82
CA ALA A 109 -29.99 38.17 4.85
C ALA A 109 -29.45 37.10 5.80
N THR A 110 -28.76 36.07 5.29
CA THR A 110 -28.14 35.01 6.11
C THR A 110 -27.03 35.56 7.01
N GLY A 111 -26.18 36.46 6.52
CA GLY A 111 -25.16 37.12 7.34
C GLY A 111 -25.75 37.94 8.49
N ILE A 112 -26.83 38.70 8.22
CA ILE A 112 -27.56 39.45 9.26
C ILE A 112 -28.21 38.49 10.27
N LEU A 113 -28.88 37.43 9.81
CA LEU A 113 -29.51 36.44 10.68
C LEU A 113 -28.49 35.70 11.55
N ALA A 114 -27.32 35.33 11.02
CA ALA A 114 -26.27 34.68 11.78
C ALA A 114 -25.69 35.57 12.90
N PHE A 115 -25.61 36.87 12.67
CA PHE A 115 -25.21 37.85 13.70
C PHE A 115 -26.31 38.02 14.78
N VAL A 116 -27.57 38.15 14.36
CA VAL A 116 -28.71 38.35 15.28
C VAL A 116 -29.01 37.12 16.14
N PHE A 117 -28.85 35.91 15.60
CA PHE A 117 -29.17 34.65 16.28
C PHE A 117 -27.94 33.89 16.81
N LYS A 118 -26.82 34.58 17.06
CA LYS A 118 -25.57 33.99 17.58
C LYS A 118 -25.79 33.05 18.77
N ASP A 119 -26.58 33.47 19.77
CA ASP A 119 -26.80 32.67 20.98
C ASP A 119 -27.64 31.41 20.71
N TRP A 120 -28.60 31.50 19.79
CA TRP A 120 -29.38 30.34 19.34
C TRP A 120 -28.51 29.35 18.56
N ILE A 121 -27.60 29.83 17.70
CA ILE A 121 -26.60 28.99 17.01
C ILE A 121 -25.69 28.28 18.01
N ARG A 122 -25.22 29.00 19.05
CA ARG A 122 -24.45 28.43 20.15
C ARG A 122 -25.20 27.32 20.89
N ASP A 123 -26.49 27.50 21.19
CA ASP A 123 -27.27 26.46 21.85
C ASP A 123 -27.59 25.25 20.94
N GLN A 124 -27.83 25.45 19.65
CA GLN A 124 -27.93 24.35 18.69
C GLN A 124 -26.62 23.55 18.59
N LEU A 125 -25.45 24.23 18.56
CA LEU A 125 -24.15 23.57 18.52
C LEU A 125 -23.86 22.78 19.82
N ASN A 126 -24.26 23.30 20.98
CA ASN A 126 -24.22 22.55 22.25
C ASN A 126 -25.07 21.26 22.17
N LEU A 127 -26.29 21.34 21.67
CA LEU A 127 -27.20 20.20 21.54
C LEU A 127 -26.66 19.14 20.56
N PHE A 128 -26.11 19.58 19.42
CA PHE A 128 -25.49 18.71 18.42
C PHE A 128 -24.31 17.92 19.03
N ILE A 129 -23.31 18.61 19.58
CA ILE A 129 -22.13 17.94 20.16
C ILE A 129 -22.54 17.01 21.32
N ASN A 130 -23.45 17.43 22.20
CA ASN A 130 -23.88 16.60 23.33
C ASN A 130 -24.75 15.39 22.94
N ASN A 131 -25.44 15.43 21.81
CA ASN A 131 -26.11 14.23 21.27
C ASN A 131 -25.11 13.28 20.62
N ASN A 132 -24.14 13.82 19.88
CA ASN A 132 -23.08 13.03 19.24
C ASN A 132 -22.16 12.35 20.27
N VAL A 133 -21.83 13.02 21.38
CA VAL A 133 -21.08 12.44 22.51
C VAL A 133 -21.79 11.23 23.11
N LYS A 134 -23.14 11.19 23.16
CA LYS A 134 -23.88 10.01 23.67
C LYS A 134 -23.65 8.78 22.79
N ALA A 135 -23.72 8.96 21.46
CA ALA A 135 -23.64 7.89 20.46
C ALA A 135 -22.21 7.61 19.94
N TYR A 136 -21.20 8.28 20.50
CA TYR A 136 -19.79 8.27 20.03
C TYR A 136 -19.13 6.88 19.89
N ARG A 137 -19.67 5.83 20.54
CA ARG A 137 -19.18 4.44 20.41
C ARG A 137 -20.08 3.53 19.55
N ASP A 138 -21.23 4.04 19.12
CA ASP A 138 -22.24 3.26 18.40
C ASP A 138 -22.14 3.42 16.87
N ASP A 139 -21.49 4.48 16.38
CA ASP A 139 -21.17 4.69 14.96
C ASP A 139 -19.74 5.24 14.77
N ILE A 140 -18.99 4.66 13.84
CA ILE A 140 -17.57 4.95 13.60
C ILE A 140 -17.36 6.26 12.83
N ASP A 141 -18.29 6.62 11.94
CA ASP A 141 -18.20 7.87 11.17
C ASP A 141 -18.47 9.07 12.07
N LEU A 142 -19.33 8.87 13.09
CA LEU A 142 -19.58 9.83 14.16
C LEU A 142 -18.37 9.97 15.10
N GLN A 143 -17.69 8.86 15.42
CA GLN A 143 -16.47 8.87 16.22
C GLN A 143 -15.39 9.76 15.56
N ASN A 144 -15.10 9.51 14.29
CA ASN A 144 -14.12 10.26 13.49
C ASN A 144 -14.44 11.77 13.45
N LEU A 145 -15.71 12.16 13.35
CA LEU A 145 -16.14 13.57 13.30
C LEU A 145 -15.89 14.29 14.64
N ILE A 146 -16.17 13.63 15.77
CA ILE A 146 -15.94 14.19 17.11
C ILE A 146 -14.44 14.25 17.42
N ASP A 147 -13.68 13.22 17.05
CA ASP A 147 -12.23 13.17 17.26
C ASP A 147 -11.53 14.29 16.50
N PHE A 148 -11.87 14.50 15.22
CA PHE A 148 -11.36 15.61 14.41
C PHE A 148 -11.69 16.98 15.02
N ALA A 149 -12.92 17.19 15.49
CA ALA A 149 -13.33 18.47 16.07
C ALA A 149 -12.61 18.78 17.40
N GLN A 150 -12.32 17.75 18.21
CA GLN A 150 -11.63 17.89 19.49
C GLN A 150 -10.13 18.16 19.31
N GLU A 151 -9.48 17.48 18.36
CA GLU A 151 -8.09 17.73 18.02
C GLU A 151 -7.88 19.10 17.34
N TYR A 152 -8.71 19.43 16.34
CA TYR A 152 -8.54 20.66 15.54
C TYR A 152 -8.73 21.97 16.34
N TRP A 153 -9.63 21.97 17.33
CA TRP A 153 -9.86 23.12 18.21
C TRP A 153 -9.19 22.99 19.59
N SER A 154 -8.38 21.95 19.81
CA SER A 154 -7.69 21.65 21.07
C SER A 154 -8.64 21.75 22.28
N CYS A 155 -9.68 20.92 22.26
CA CYS A 155 -10.84 21.01 23.14
C CYS A 155 -11.38 19.62 23.51
N CYS A 156 -12.22 19.56 24.56
CA CYS A 156 -12.85 18.31 24.99
C CYS A 156 -14.31 18.56 25.41
N GLY A 157 -15.24 17.77 24.87
CA GLY A 157 -16.69 17.95 25.11
C GLY A 157 -17.26 19.24 24.48
N ALA A 158 -18.54 19.51 24.71
CA ALA A 158 -19.19 20.72 24.19
C ALA A 158 -18.80 21.96 25.02
N ARG A 159 -18.85 21.82 26.35
CA ARG A 159 -18.56 22.82 27.38
C ARG A 159 -17.32 22.45 28.19
N GLY A 160 -17.03 21.16 28.35
CA GLY A 160 -15.77 20.67 28.90
C GLY A 160 -15.71 19.14 29.04
N PRO A 161 -14.62 18.58 29.60
CA PRO A 161 -14.43 17.14 29.77
C PRO A 161 -15.57 16.39 30.49
N ASN A 162 -16.37 17.10 31.31
CA ASN A 162 -17.47 16.51 32.06
C ASN A 162 -18.71 16.17 31.22
N ASP A 163 -18.85 16.68 29.99
CA ASP A 163 -19.95 16.28 29.09
C ASP A 163 -19.88 14.79 28.71
N TRP A 164 -18.71 14.16 28.81
CA TRP A 164 -18.51 12.73 28.62
C TRP A 164 -19.29 11.85 29.62
N ASN A 165 -19.83 12.42 30.70
CA ASN A 165 -20.81 11.72 31.55
C ASN A 165 -22.12 11.35 30.83
N LEU A 166 -22.42 11.99 29.68
CA LEU A 166 -23.57 11.65 28.85
C LEU A 166 -23.38 10.33 28.07
N ASN A 167 -22.14 9.86 27.90
CA ASN A 167 -21.83 8.61 27.20
C ASN A 167 -21.77 7.42 28.18
N ILE A 168 -22.40 6.30 27.82
CA ILE A 168 -22.49 5.11 28.70
C ILE A 168 -21.13 4.50 29.07
N TYR A 169 -20.11 4.62 28.21
CA TYR A 169 -18.78 4.05 28.42
C TYR A 169 -17.88 4.95 29.28
N PHE A 170 -18.03 6.28 29.19
CA PHE A 170 -17.21 7.25 29.92
C PHE A 170 -17.86 7.78 31.21
N ASN A 171 -19.14 7.48 31.44
CA ASN A 171 -19.91 7.90 32.62
C ASN A 171 -19.21 7.52 33.94
N CYS A 172 -18.85 8.54 34.73
CA CYS A 172 -18.11 8.44 35.98
C CYS A 172 -18.97 8.05 37.20
N THR A 173 -19.93 7.14 37.00
CA THR A 173 -20.73 6.56 38.10
C THR A 173 -20.06 5.29 38.60
N ASP A 174 -19.92 5.09 39.91
CA ASP A 174 -19.22 3.92 40.48
C ASP A 174 -19.79 2.56 40.07
N LEU A 175 -21.08 2.52 39.74
CA LEU A 175 -21.79 1.34 39.24
C LEU A 175 -21.47 1.00 37.76
N ASN A 176 -20.69 1.82 37.05
CA ASN A 176 -20.35 1.58 35.65
C ASN A 176 -19.23 0.53 35.53
N PRO A 177 -19.47 -0.64 34.87
CA PRO A 177 -18.45 -1.67 34.68
C PRO A 177 -17.44 -1.33 33.55
N SER A 178 -17.59 -0.20 32.86
CA SER A 178 -16.67 0.23 31.81
C SER A 178 -15.26 0.51 32.36
N ARG A 179 -14.23 0.02 31.64
CA ARG A 179 -12.82 0.35 31.88
C ARG A 179 -12.49 1.82 31.58
N GLU A 180 -13.34 2.49 30.80
CA GLU A 180 -13.17 3.90 30.38
C GLU A 180 -13.99 4.87 31.25
N ARG A 181 -14.61 4.39 32.33
CA ARG A 181 -15.33 5.22 33.31
C ARG A 181 -14.44 6.35 33.82
N CYS A 182 -15.00 7.55 34.00
CA CYS A 182 -14.23 8.74 34.42
C CYS A 182 -13.11 9.16 33.45
N GLY A 183 -13.05 8.58 32.25
CA GLY A 183 -12.12 8.97 31.21
C GLY A 183 -12.69 9.95 30.19
N VAL A 184 -11.89 10.18 29.15
CA VAL A 184 -12.20 10.87 27.89
C VAL A 184 -11.48 10.14 26.74
N PRO A 185 -11.87 10.30 25.46
CA PRO A 185 -11.11 9.74 24.35
C PRO A 185 -9.75 10.42 24.14
N PHE A 186 -8.88 9.76 23.37
CA PHE A 186 -7.53 10.24 23.04
C PHE A 186 -7.50 11.60 22.32
N SER A 187 -8.57 11.96 21.61
CA SER A 187 -8.77 13.23 20.91
C SER A 187 -8.90 14.44 21.84
N CYS A 188 -9.22 14.23 23.12
CA CYS A 188 -9.19 15.27 24.15
C CYS A 188 -7.78 15.59 24.67
N CYS A 189 -6.73 14.88 24.25
CA CYS A 189 -5.44 14.88 24.96
C CYS A 189 -4.41 15.87 24.42
N VAL A 190 -3.61 16.40 25.35
CA VAL A 190 -2.52 17.31 25.03
C VAL A 190 -1.34 16.50 24.46
N ARG A 191 -0.82 16.92 23.30
CA ARG A 191 0.44 16.40 22.74
C ARG A 191 1.63 17.00 23.51
N ASP A 192 2.60 16.17 23.91
CA ASP A 192 3.83 16.66 24.52
C ASP A 192 4.75 17.27 23.45
N PRO A 193 5.25 18.52 23.61
CA PRO A 193 6.16 19.12 22.63
C PRO A 193 7.55 18.46 22.55
N ALA A 194 7.87 17.49 23.42
CA ALA A 194 9.13 16.74 23.41
C ALA A 194 9.03 15.34 22.76
N GLU A 195 7.82 14.79 22.55
CA GLU A 195 7.63 13.45 21.97
C GLU A 195 6.63 13.47 20.79
N ASP A 196 7.07 13.02 19.61
CA ASP A 196 6.26 12.96 18.38
C ASP A 196 5.23 11.80 18.36
N VAL A 197 4.91 11.25 19.54
CA VAL A 197 4.04 10.08 19.75
C VAL A 197 2.87 10.46 20.65
N LEU A 198 1.65 10.38 20.12
CA LEU A 198 0.45 10.63 20.90
C LEU A 198 0.23 9.52 21.94
N ASN A 199 0.38 9.85 23.22
CA ASN A 199 0.04 8.95 24.33
C ASN A 199 -1.48 8.69 24.36
N THR A 200 -1.94 7.61 23.74
CA THR A 200 -3.37 7.24 23.68
C THR A 200 -3.99 6.80 25.01
N GLN A 201 -3.20 6.70 26.10
CA GLN A 201 -3.69 6.35 27.44
C GLN A 201 -3.91 7.58 28.34
N CYS A 202 -3.54 8.78 27.87
CA CYS A 202 -3.78 10.09 28.48
C CYS A 202 -5.16 10.29 29.13
N GLY A 203 -6.21 9.75 28.51
CA GLY A 203 -7.61 9.98 28.88
C GLY A 203 -8.17 9.04 29.93
N TYR A 204 -7.44 8.00 30.38
CA TYR A 204 -7.93 7.05 31.38
C TYR A 204 -7.87 7.63 32.80
N ASP A 205 -8.95 7.45 33.57
CA ASP A 205 -9.14 7.92 34.96
C ASP A 205 -8.88 9.43 35.19
N VAL A 206 -8.63 10.22 34.14
CA VAL A 206 -8.11 11.58 34.25
C VAL A 206 -9.08 12.52 34.97
N ARG A 207 -10.40 12.28 34.87
CA ARG A 207 -11.42 13.09 35.55
C ARG A 207 -11.63 12.72 37.03
N LEU A 208 -10.87 11.74 37.56
CA LEU A 208 -10.72 11.51 39.00
C LEU A 208 -9.63 12.40 39.64
N LYS A 209 -8.77 13.03 38.83
CA LYS A 209 -7.73 13.97 39.27
C LYS A 209 -8.31 15.37 39.46
N LEU A 210 -7.62 16.24 40.22
CA LEU A 210 -8.02 17.65 40.35
C LEU A 210 -7.92 18.38 39.00
N GLU A 211 -8.77 19.39 38.77
CA GLU A 211 -8.82 20.15 37.50
C GLU A 211 -7.47 20.79 37.13
N LEU A 212 -6.68 21.20 38.12
CA LEU A 212 -5.31 21.70 37.96
C LEU A 212 -4.33 20.65 37.41
N GLU A 213 -4.53 19.36 37.73
CA GLU A 213 -3.71 18.26 37.21
C GLU A 213 -4.21 17.80 35.83
N GLN A 214 -5.53 17.80 35.61
CA GLN A 214 -6.15 17.47 34.32
C GLN A 214 -5.56 18.32 33.17
N GLN A 215 -5.29 19.59 33.46
CA GLN A 215 -4.82 20.58 32.49
C GLN A 215 -3.43 20.29 31.88
N GLY A 216 -2.66 19.36 32.47
CA GLY A 216 -1.39 18.86 31.92
C GLY A 216 -1.53 17.60 31.04
N PHE A 217 -2.70 16.95 31.00
CA PHE A 217 -2.94 15.73 30.23
C PHE A 217 -4.03 15.88 29.16
N ILE A 218 -5.06 16.70 29.43
CA ILE A 218 -6.22 16.88 28.56
C ILE A 218 -6.63 18.35 28.40
N HIS A 219 -7.25 18.66 27.26
CA HIS A 219 -7.83 19.96 26.97
C HIS A 219 -9.08 20.22 27.83
N THR A 220 -8.96 21.06 28.85
CA THR A 220 -10.06 21.36 29.79
C THR A 220 -11.15 22.28 29.23
N LYS A 221 -10.97 22.83 28.02
CA LYS A 221 -11.92 23.76 27.37
C LYS A 221 -12.92 23.02 26.46
N GLY A 222 -14.19 23.38 26.56
CA GLY A 222 -15.22 22.88 25.64
C GLY A 222 -15.13 23.44 24.22
N CYS A 223 -15.45 22.60 23.24
CA CYS A 223 -15.33 22.94 21.82
C CYS A 223 -16.27 24.06 21.37
N VAL A 224 -17.44 24.24 21.99
CA VAL A 224 -18.34 25.36 21.65
C VAL A 224 -17.72 26.71 22.03
N GLY A 225 -17.01 26.77 23.17
CA GLY A 225 -16.31 27.99 23.60
C GLY A 225 -15.09 28.30 22.74
N GLN A 226 -14.35 27.26 22.33
CA GLN A 226 -13.21 27.40 21.41
C GLN A 226 -13.67 27.79 19.98
N PHE A 227 -14.78 27.25 19.50
CA PHE A 227 -15.41 27.68 18.24
C PHE A 227 -15.91 29.13 18.30
N GLU A 228 -16.55 29.55 19.40
CA GLU A 228 -16.98 30.93 19.58
C GLU A 228 -15.79 31.90 19.57
N LYS A 229 -14.69 31.55 20.27
CA LYS A 229 -13.45 32.35 20.22
C LYS A 229 -12.87 32.37 18.80
N TRP A 230 -12.73 31.21 18.14
CA TRP A 230 -12.22 31.13 16.78
C TRP A 230 -13.02 32.01 15.80
N LEU A 231 -14.35 32.01 15.94
CA LEU A 231 -15.26 32.84 15.13
C LEU A 231 -15.11 34.34 15.41
N GLN A 232 -14.76 34.73 16.64
CA GLN A 232 -14.43 36.12 16.98
C GLN A 232 -13.07 36.54 16.42
N ASP A 233 -12.03 35.74 16.66
CA ASP A 233 -10.66 36.00 16.19
C ASP A 233 -10.59 36.07 14.65
N ASN A 234 -11.37 35.23 13.95
CA ASN A 234 -11.43 35.17 12.49
C ASN A 234 -12.59 35.98 11.88
N LEU A 235 -13.34 36.77 12.68
CA LEU A 235 -14.54 37.47 12.20
C LEU A 235 -14.24 38.39 11.01
N ILE A 236 -13.06 39.03 11.00
CA ILE A 236 -12.59 39.89 9.90
C ILE A 236 -12.35 39.08 8.62
N VAL A 237 -11.82 37.85 8.73
CA VAL A 237 -11.58 36.95 7.59
C VAL A 237 -12.90 36.44 7.05
N VAL A 238 -13.81 36.00 7.91
CA VAL A 238 -15.16 35.53 7.52
C VAL A 238 -15.95 36.64 6.84
N ALA A 239 -16.00 37.84 7.43
CA ALA A 239 -16.63 39.00 6.82
C ALA A 239 -15.97 39.39 5.47
N GLY A 240 -14.63 39.30 5.39
CA GLY A 240 -13.89 39.51 4.15
C GLY A 240 -14.24 38.53 3.03
N VAL A 241 -14.52 37.26 3.37
CA VAL A 241 -14.99 36.24 2.40
C VAL A 241 -16.39 36.57 1.89
N PHE A 242 -17.36 36.88 2.78
CA PHE A 242 -18.70 37.32 2.38
C PHE A 242 -18.66 38.59 1.50
N VAL A 243 -17.87 39.59 1.86
CA VAL A 243 -17.69 40.80 1.05
C VAL A 243 -17.03 40.48 -0.30
N GLY A 244 -16.06 39.56 -0.35
CA GLY A 244 -15.42 39.12 -1.58
C GLY A 244 -16.39 38.40 -2.54
N ILE A 245 -17.22 37.49 -2.02
CA ILE A 245 -18.25 36.77 -2.78
C ILE A 245 -19.30 37.76 -3.31
N ALA A 246 -19.80 38.65 -2.45
CA ALA A 246 -20.71 39.73 -2.83
C ALA A 246 -20.16 40.61 -3.97
N LEU A 247 -18.88 41.00 -3.90
CA LEU A 247 -18.22 41.79 -4.96
C LEU A 247 -18.11 41.01 -6.28
N LEU A 248 -17.81 39.71 -6.24
CA LEU A 248 -17.77 38.85 -7.43
C LEU A 248 -19.15 38.68 -8.07
N GLN A 249 -20.22 38.58 -7.27
CA GLN A 249 -21.60 38.53 -7.76
C GLN A 249 -22.00 39.86 -8.43
N ILE A 250 -21.74 41.00 -7.78
CA ILE A 250 -21.99 42.34 -8.34
C ILE A 250 -21.23 42.53 -9.65
N PHE A 251 -19.97 42.10 -9.72
CA PHE A 251 -19.15 42.18 -10.94
C PHE A 251 -19.72 41.32 -12.07
N GLY A 252 -20.13 40.07 -11.79
CA GLY A 252 -20.81 39.20 -12.76
C GLY A 252 -22.14 39.77 -13.27
N ILE A 253 -22.92 40.41 -12.40
CA ILE A 253 -24.16 41.14 -12.73
C ILE A 253 -23.85 42.31 -13.67
N CYS A 254 -22.87 43.16 -13.34
CA CYS A 254 -22.48 44.30 -14.17
C CYS A 254 -22.01 43.89 -15.56
N LEU A 255 -21.17 42.84 -15.68
CA LEU A 255 -20.73 42.32 -16.97
C LEU A 255 -21.89 41.77 -17.81
N ALA A 256 -22.82 41.02 -17.20
CA ALA A 256 -23.99 40.51 -17.89
C ALA A 256 -24.94 41.64 -18.34
N GLN A 257 -25.13 42.68 -17.53
CA GLN A 257 -25.98 43.83 -17.88
C GLN A 257 -25.36 44.71 -18.96
N ASN A 258 -24.04 44.94 -18.93
CA ASN A 258 -23.32 45.66 -19.99
C ASN A 258 -23.45 44.91 -21.32
N LEU A 259 -23.17 43.61 -21.36
CA LEU A 259 -23.31 42.81 -22.58
C LEU A 259 -24.78 42.78 -23.08
N VAL A 260 -25.77 42.75 -22.18
CA VAL A 260 -27.19 42.91 -22.53
C VAL A 260 -27.53 44.31 -23.06
N SER A 261 -26.79 45.35 -22.67
CA SER A 261 -26.92 46.70 -23.21
C SER A 261 -26.32 46.78 -24.61
N ASP A 262 -25.11 46.26 -24.82
CA ASP A 262 -24.43 46.24 -26.11
C ASP A 262 -25.26 45.49 -27.16
N ILE A 263 -25.73 44.27 -26.85
CA ILE A 263 -26.58 43.48 -27.74
C ILE A 263 -27.89 44.21 -28.08
N LYS A 264 -28.45 45.01 -27.16
CA LYS A 264 -29.61 45.86 -27.45
C LYS A 264 -29.27 47.05 -28.33
N ALA A 265 -28.12 47.71 -28.11
CA ALA A 265 -27.70 48.86 -28.91
C ALA A 265 -27.45 48.46 -30.37
N VAL A 266 -26.74 47.35 -30.58
CA VAL A 266 -26.58 46.74 -31.91
C VAL A 266 -27.95 46.39 -32.49
N LYS A 267 -28.81 45.68 -31.75
CA LYS A 267 -30.14 45.32 -32.24
C LYS A 267 -31.03 46.53 -32.54
N ALA A 268 -30.91 47.63 -31.81
CA ALA A 268 -31.64 48.86 -32.05
C ALA A 268 -31.29 49.47 -33.42
N ASN A 269 -29.99 49.57 -33.74
CA ASN A 269 -29.50 50.03 -35.04
C ASN A 269 -30.01 49.16 -36.20
N TRP A 270 -30.20 47.85 -36.00
CA TRP A 270 -30.82 46.96 -37.00
C TRP A 270 -32.36 47.06 -37.07
N THR A 271 -33.01 47.85 -36.21
CA THR A 271 -34.48 48.00 -36.15
C THR A 271 -35.01 49.41 -36.42
N GLU A 272 -34.16 50.44 -36.46
CA GLU A 272 -34.56 51.71 -37.05
C GLU A 272 -34.59 51.60 -38.58
N PRO A 273 -35.73 51.83 -39.26
CA PRO A 273 -35.76 51.84 -40.71
C PRO A 273 -35.10 53.13 -41.22
N SER A 274 -33.93 53.00 -41.83
CA SER A 274 -33.17 54.09 -42.47
C SER A 274 -33.92 54.67 -43.67
N THR A 275 -34.93 55.48 -43.37
CA THR A 275 -35.92 56.03 -44.30
C THR A 275 -35.37 57.28 -44.98
N ASP A 276 -34.26 57.16 -45.71
CA ASP A 276 -33.59 58.33 -46.31
C ASP A 276 -32.82 58.07 -47.63
N ARG A 277 -33.51 57.44 -48.60
CA ARG A 277 -33.52 57.93 -50.00
C ARG A 277 -34.52 57.21 -50.92
N LEU A 278 -35.72 57.78 -51.03
CA LEU A 278 -36.42 58.03 -52.30
C LEU A 278 -37.55 59.04 -52.03
N SER A 279 -37.94 59.79 -53.06
CA SER A 279 -38.59 61.11 -52.92
C SER A 279 -40.11 61.12 -53.13
N VAL A 280 -40.72 62.28 -52.79
CA VAL A 280 -42.07 62.79 -53.17
C VAL A 280 -43.18 62.68 -52.09
N GLU A 281 -43.42 63.84 -51.46
CA GLU A 281 -44.71 64.50 -51.07
C GLU A 281 -45.91 63.73 -50.47
N ALA A 282 -46.48 64.28 -49.36
CA ALA A 282 -47.88 64.77 -49.24
C ALA A 282 -48.66 64.48 -47.92
N VAL A 283 -48.72 65.49 -47.02
CA VAL A 283 -49.82 65.87 -46.07
C VAL A 283 -50.37 64.86 -44.99
N PRO A 284 -51.11 65.29 -43.92
CA PRO A 284 -51.09 64.63 -42.58
C PRO A 284 -52.44 64.17 -41.96
N GLY A 285 -52.42 63.46 -40.80
CA GLY A 285 -53.62 63.08 -40.04
C GLY A 285 -53.47 62.51 -38.59
N GLN A 286 -53.58 63.40 -37.59
CA GLN A 286 -54.14 63.30 -36.21
C GLN A 286 -54.25 61.98 -35.35
N HIS A 287 -53.72 62.09 -34.11
CA HIS A 287 -54.34 61.80 -32.76
C HIS A 287 -54.56 60.37 -32.13
N HIS A 288 -53.90 60.19 -30.97
CA HIS A 288 -54.40 59.76 -29.62
C HIS A 288 -54.68 58.29 -29.17
N LEU A 289 -54.31 58.05 -27.88
CA LEU A 289 -54.95 57.24 -26.79
C LEU A 289 -54.92 55.68 -26.74
N ARG A 290 -53.90 55.13 -26.03
CA ARG A 290 -53.96 54.48 -24.67
C ARG A 290 -55.05 53.40 -24.33
N VAL A 291 -54.67 52.31 -23.61
CA VAL A 291 -55.41 51.54 -22.52
C VAL A 291 -55.65 49.97 -22.64
N LEU A 292 -55.22 49.21 -21.58
CA LEU A 292 -55.64 47.90 -20.93
C LEU A 292 -55.76 46.47 -21.60
N CYS A 293 -55.07 45.50 -20.94
CA CYS A 293 -55.42 44.16 -20.37
C CYS A 293 -56.27 43.00 -21.04
N ALA A 294 -55.59 41.85 -21.27
CA ALA A 294 -55.68 40.52 -20.56
C ALA A 294 -56.73 39.37 -20.82
N LYS A 295 -56.23 38.10 -20.68
CA LYS A 295 -56.82 36.78 -20.23
C LYS A 295 -57.14 35.57 -21.19
N HIS A 296 -56.54 34.40 -20.82
CA HIS A 296 -57.08 33.01 -20.66
C HIS A 296 -57.08 31.85 -21.74
N GLN A 297 -56.34 30.75 -21.39
CA GLN A 297 -56.69 29.29 -21.28
C GLN A 297 -56.78 28.22 -22.45
N VAL A 298 -56.04 27.08 -22.25
CA VAL A 298 -56.45 25.62 -22.30
C VAL A 298 -56.20 24.65 -23.54
N THR A 299 -55.10 23.85 -23.50
CA THR A 299 -54.89 22.39 -23.91
C THR A 299 -55.01 21.90 -25.40
N LEU A 300 -54.70 20.66 -25.92
CA LEU A 300 -54.10 19.34 -25.47
C LEU A 300 -53.58 18.43 -26.67
N GLY A 301 -52.70 17.41 -26.47
CA GLY A 301 -52.87 16.01 -27.01
C GLY A 301 -51.94 15.31 -28.09
N CYS A 302 -51.11 14.32 -27.67
CA CYS A 302 -50.69 13.02 -28.32
C CYS A 302 -49.70 12.88 -29.56
N LEU A 303 -49.25 11.63 -29.89
CA LEU A 303 -47.98 11.23 -30.63
C LEU A 303 -48.11 10.05 -31.71
N PRO A 304 -47.11 9.15 -32.01
CA PRO A 304 -46.17 9.04 -33.19
C PRO A 304 -46.30 7.68 -34.00
N PRO A 305 -45.30 6.94 -34.63
CA PRO A 305 -43.86 7.11 -35.06
C PRO A 305 -43.47 6.47 -36.48
N TYR A 306 -42.18 6.06 -36.70
CA TYR A 306 -41.57 4.96 -37.56
C TYR A 306 -40.65 5.17 -38.84
N SER A 307 -39.43 4.58 -38.79
CA SER A 307 -38.49 4.02 -39.86
C SER A 307 -37.50 4.88 -40.73
N GLU A 308 -36.45 4.21 -41.28
CA GLU A 308 -35.14 4.68 -41.87
C GLU A 308 -34.99 4.41 -43.42
N PRO A 309 -33.81 4.25 -44.14
CA PRO A 309 -32.35 4.59 -43.93
C PRO A 309 -31.57 5.12 -45.21
N VAL A 310 -30.20 5.11 -45.19
CA VAL A 310 -29.19 5.12 -46.34
C VAL A 310 -28.62 6.48 -46.88
N SER A 311 -27.47 6.45 -47.59
CA SER A 311 -26.47 7.52 -47.93
C SER A 311 -25.93 7.41 -49.40
N PRO A 312 -24.90 8.15 -49.94
CA PRO A 312 -24.29 9.49 -49.64
C PRO A 312 -23.96 10.42 -50.88
N SER A 313 -23.51 11.67 -50.61
CA SER A 313 -22.48 12.49 -51.33
C SER A 313 -22.78 13.54 -52.46
N ILE A 314 -21.84 14.52 -52.57
CA ILE A 314 -21.54 15.55 -53.62
C ILE A 314 -22.32 16.91 -53.69
N THR A 315 -21.77 17.92 -53.00
CA THR A 315 -21.41 19.32 -53.41
C THR A 315 -22.16 20.05 -54.56
N THR A 316 -22.81 21.21 -54.39
CA THR A 316 -22.16 22.56 -54.39
C THR A 316 -23.09 23.79 -54.11
N ARG A 317 -22.50 24.79 -53.42
CA ARG A 317 -22.70 26.27 -53.40
C ARG A 317 -24.09 26.99 -53.47
N SER A 318 -24.43 27.58 -52.31
CA SER A 318 -24.82 29.00 -52.05
C SER A 318 -26.23 29.60 -52.29
N ARG A 319 -26.78 30.18 -51.20
CA ARG A 319 -27.58 31.43 -51.05
C ARG A 319 -28.71 31.68 -52.09
N THR A 320 -30.00 31.57 -51.73
CA THR A 320 -30.68 32.49 -50.79
C THR A 320 -32.00 31.93 -50.23
N LYS A 321 -32.13 31.93 -48.89
CA LYS A 321 -33.37 31.96 -48.04
C LYS A 321 -33.04 31.38 -46.66
N LYS A 322 -33.10 32.21 -45.60
CA LYS A 322 -33.14 31.72 -44.21
C LYS A 322 -33.70 32.78 -43.23
N MET A 323 -34.95 33.20 -43.48
CA MET A 323 -35.73 34.03 -42.56
C MET A 323 -37.09 33.38 -42.26
N PHE A 324 -37.07 32.06 -42.05
CA PHE A 324 -38.17 31.22 -41.54
C PHE A 324 -37.56 29.85 -41.16
N SER A 325 -37.05 29.72 -39.92
CA SER A 325 -36.59 28.46 -39.29
C SER A 325 -35.90 28.77 -37.96
N GLN A 326 -36.64 29.18 -36.92
CA GLN A 326 -36.07 29.39 -35.58
C GLN A 326 -36.82 28.67 -34.43
N GLU A 327 -37.96 28.04 -34.71
CA GLU A 327 -38.68 27.19 -33.75
C GLU A 327 -38.15 25.74 -33.72
N GLY A 328 -37.64 25.23 -34.85
CA GLY A 328 -37.14 23.85 -35.00
C GLY A 328 -35.85 23.49 -34.23
N SER A 329 -35.30 24.43 -33.45
CA SER A 329 -34.11 24.23 -32.61
C SER A 329 -34.39 24.21 -31.10
N ALA A 330 -35.59 24.63 -30.65
CA ALA A 330 -36.00 24.48 -29.25
C ALA A 330 -36.49 23.04 -28.99
N MET A 331 -37.39 22.54 -29.83
CA MET A 331 -37.90 21.16 -29.77
C MET A 331 -36.80 20.11 -29.72
N ARG A 332 -35.66 20.32 -30.40
CA ARG A 332 -34.57 19.33 -30.46
C ARG A 332 -33.77 19.23 -29.15
N LEU A 333 -33.82 20.25 -28.29
CA LEU A 333 -33.23 20.24 -26.96
C LEU A 333 -34.21 19.68 -25.91
N GLU A 334 -35.50 19.99 -26.02
CA GLU A 334 -36.53 19.35 -25.20
C GLU A 334 -36.67 17.86 -25.53
N GLN A 335 -36.56 17.45 -26.80
CA GLN A 335 -36.58 16.03 -27.19
C GLN A 335 -35.39 15.25 -26.61
N THR A 336 -34.19 15.85 -26.55
CA THR A 336 -33.06 15.20 -25.84
C THR A 336 -33.27 15.14 -24.34
N TRP A 337 -33.82 16.18 -23.70
CA TRP A 337 -34.13 16.15 -22.27
C TRP A 337 -35.28 15.18 -21.93
N ALA A 338 -36.27 15.05 -22.82
CA ALA A 338 -37.35 14.07 -22.70
C ALA A 338 -36.85 12.65 -22.90
N LEU A 339 -35.99 12.37 -23.89
CA LEU A 339 -35.37 11.05 -24.07
C LEU A 339 -34.51 10.66 -22.87
N ILE A 340 -33.68 11.58 -22.34
CA ILE A 340 -32.86 11.32 -21.16
C ILE A 340 -33.73 11.09 -19.92
N THR A 341 -34.73 11.93 -19.65
CA THR A 341 -35.63 11.70 -18.50
C THR A 341 -36.51 10.47 -18.66
N GLN A 342 -36.92 10.10 -19.87
CA GLN A 342 -37.69 8.89 -20.16
C GLN A 342 -36.84 7.62 -20.03
N GLN A 343 -35.57 7.63 -20.45
CA GLN A 343 -34.63 6.53 -20.18
C GLN A 343 -34.37 6.38 -18.68
N VAL A 344 -34.15 7.48 -17.95
CA VAL A 344 -34.02 7.45 -16.47
C VAL A 344 -35.30 6.92 -15.81
N LEU A 345 -36.49 7.30 -16.29
CA LEU A 345 -37.75 6.79 -15.76
C LEU A 345 -37.98 5.30 -16.08
N GLN A 346 -37.54 4.81 -17.24
CA GLN A 346 -37.60 3.38 -17.56
C GLN A 346 -36.63 2.55 -16.72
N ILE A 347 -35.42 3.07 -16.45
CA ILE A 347 -34.45 2.44 -15.53
C ILE A 347 -35.02 2.40 -14.11
N GLN A 348 -35.61 3.50 -13.64
CA GLN A 348 -36.30 3.57 -12.35
C GLN A 348 -37.48 2.59 -12.27
N GLN A 349 -38.32 2.51 -13.30
CA GLN A 349 -39.46 1.57 -13.34
C GLN A 349 -39.04 0.10 -13.38
N HIS A 350 -37.88 -0.23 -13.96
CA HIS A 350 -37.34 -1.58 -13.85
C HIS A 350 -36.83 -1.89 -12.43
N LEU A 351 -36.17 -0.93 -11.76
CA LEU A 351 -35.71 -1.08 -10.37
C LEU A 351 -36.88 -1.22 -9.38
N ASP A 352 -37.91 -0.38 -9.49
CA ASP A 352 -39.09 -0.41 -8.61
C ASP A 352 -40.00 -1.65 -8.83
N SER A 353 -39.76 -2.44 -9.90
CA SER A 353 -40.46 -3.70 -10.13
C SER A 353 -39.97 -4.87 -9.26
N GLY A 354 -38.83 -4.72 -8.57
CA GLY A 354 -38.16 -5.82 -7.86
C GLY A 354 -38.64 -6.12 -6.44
N ILE A 355 -39.10 -5.11 -5.67
CA ILE A 355 -39.41 -5.28 -4.23
C ILE A 355 -40.68 -4.52 -3.83
N GLY A 356 -41.81 -5.23 -3.82
CA GLY A 356 -43.06 -4.76 -3.17
C GLY A 356 -43.11 -5.12 -1.68
N PRO A 357 -43.40 -4.18 -0.75
CA PRO A 357 -43.42 -4.44 0.69
C PRO A 357 -44.77 -4.96 1.21
N ARG A 358 -44.77 -5.71 2.32
CA ARG A 358 -46.00 -5.96 3.13
C ARG A 358 -45.76 -6.19 4.63
N GLN A 359 -46.17 -5.18 5.39
CA GLN A 359 -46.87 -5.16 6.69
C GLN A 359 -46.83 -6.35 7.67
N GLU A 360 -46.79 -6.01 8.96
CA GLU A 360 -46.89 -6.92 10.11
C GLU A 360 -48.35 -7.30 10.47
N SER A 361 -48.57 -8.59 10.74
CA SER A 361 -49.45 -9.14 11.81
C SER A 361 -50.99 -8.89 11.76
N PRO A 362 -51.85 -9.63 12.52
CA PRO A 362 -51.60 -10.75 13.45
C PRO A 362 -52.56 -12.00 13.31
N VAL A 363 -52.38 -13.00 14.20
CA VAL A 363 -53.34 -14.08 14.64
C VAL A 363 -53.62 -15.33 13.74
N LEU A 364 -53.42 -16.52 14.37
CA LEU A 364 -53.99 -17.89 14.16
C LEU A 364 -54.87 -18.20 12.91
N GLN A 365 -54.71 -19.32 12.17
CA GLN A 365 -54.99 -20.70 12.64
C GLN A 365 -54.39 -21.86 11.76
N ARG A 366 -54.03 -22.96 12.44
CA ARG A 366 -54.09 -24.42 12.11
C ARG A 366 -54.12 -24.97 10.65
N LYS A 367 -53.40 -26.10 10.52
CA LYS A 367 -53.56 -27.33 9.67
C LYS A 367 -52.73 -27.50 8.37
N LYS A 368 -51.81 -28.48 8.43
CA LYS A 368 -51.44 -29.45 7.35
C LYS A 368 -52.70 -30.23 6.85
N PRO A 369 -52.73 -30.85 5.64
CA PRO A 369 -51.67 -31.76 5.17
C PRO A 369 -51.38 -31.84 3.65
N TYR A 370 -50.39 -32.67 3.32
CA TYR A 370 -50.19 -33.30 2.00
C TYR A 370 -50.79 -34.71 2.04
N SER A 371 -51.49 -35.15 0.98
CA SER A 371 -51.81 -36.58 0.77
C SER A 371 -52.30 -36.86 -0.66
N GLY A 372 -51.61 -37.75 -1.37
CA GLY A 372 -51.99 -38.30 -2.68
C GLY A 372 -50.98 -39.38 -3.06
N TRP A 373 -51.42 -40.60 -3.35
CA TRP A 373 -50.60 -41.83 -3.28
C TRP A 373 -51.01 -42.82 -4.40
N LEU A 374 -50.09 -43.74 -4.74
CA LEU A 374 -50.31 -44.98 -5.55
C LEU A 374 -50.57 -44.78 -7.08
N PRO A 375 -50.40 -45.83 -7.93
CA PRO A 375 -49.21 -46.69 -7.99
C PRO A 375 -48.80 -47.21 -9.41
N GLN A 376 -47.65 -47.91 -9.44
CA GLN A 376 -47.38 -49.15 -10.20
C GLN A 376 -47.03 -49.20 -11.72
N LEU A 377 -45.99 -50.03 -11.96
CA LEU A 377 -45.86 -51.13 -12.94
C LEU A 377 -45.13 -50.97 -14.29
N SER A 378 -44.15 -51.89 -14.45
CA SER A 378 -43.65 -52.59 -15.65
C SER A 378 -42.91 -51.82 -16.76
N SER A 379 -41.71 -52.34 -17.06
CA SER A 379 -41.04 -52.22 -18.36
C SER A 379 -41.58 -53.25 -19.37
N PRO A 380 -41.21 -53.10 -20.65
CA PRO A 380 -40.69 -54.25 -21.39
C PRO A 380 -39.37 -53.97 -22.12
N THR A 381 -38.80 -55.02 -22.72
CA THR A 381 -37.46 -55.08 -23.33
C THR A 381 -37.52 -55.13 -24.88
N ALA A 382 -36.37 -55.31 -25.54
CA ALA A 382 -36.14 -55.88 -26.89
C ALA A 382 -35.95 -54.87 -28.07
N GLN A 383 -35.11 -55.13 -29.10
CA GLN A 383 -34.06 -56.16 -29.32
C GLN A 383 -33.16 -55.84 -30.56
N TYR A 384 -31.93 -56.39 -30.57
CA TYR A 384 -31.18 -56.95 -31.74
C TYR A 384 -30.58 -56.02 -32.85
N ILE A 385 -29.55 -56.42 -33.64
CA ILE A 385 -28.32 -57.25 -33.42
C ILE A 385 -27.34 -57.15 -34.64
N HIS A 386 -26.08 -57.65 -34.50
CA HIS A 386 -24.99 -57.77 -35.51
C HIS A 386 -24.34 -56.47 -36.07
N GLY A 387 -23.03 -56.40 -36.38
CA GLY A 387 -21.89 -57.26 -35.98
C GLY A 387 -20.79 -57.48 -37.03
N LEU A 388 -19.52 -57.64 -36.58
CA LEU A 388 -18.33 -58.16 -37.33
C LEU A 388 -17.75 -57.21 -38.42
N THR A 389 -16.46 -57.17 -38.83
CA THR A 389 -15.14 -57.79 -38.46
C THR A 389 -14.03 -56.96 -39.17
N GLN A 390 -12.90 -56.51 -38.57
CA GLN A 390 -11.63 -57.21 -38.20
C GLN A 390 -10.47 -56.97 -39.22
N THR A 391 -9.20 -57.13 -38.77
CA THR A 391 -7.91 -57.09 -39.52
C THR A 391 -7.44 -55.72 -40.05
N ASP A 392 -6.15 -55.38 -40.15
CA ASP A 392 -4.88 -55.83 -39.49
C ASP A 392 -3.87 -54.65 -39.62
N ALA A 393 -3.07 -54.21 -38.64
CA ALA A 393 -2.03 -54.83 -37.80
C ALA A 393 -0.61 -54.83 -38.40
N THR A 394 0.31 -53.99 -37.87
CA THR A 394 1.74 -54.34 -37.53
C THR A 394 2.50 -53.21 -36.82
N GLY A 395 3.07 -53.49 -35.64
CA GLY A 395 4.27 -52.81 -35.09
C GLY A 395 4.09 -51.48 -34.33
N ALA A 396 4.77 -51.22 -33.20
CA ALA A 396 5.65 -52.09 -32.41
C ALA A 396 5.79 -51.64 -30.94
N GLN A 397 6.03 -52.63 -30.06
CA GLN A 397 6.70 -52.56 -28.74
C GLN A 397 6.23 -51.56 -27.65
N ALA A 398 5.52 -52.11 -26.66
CA ALA A 398 5.73 -51.81 -25.24
C ALA A 398 5.79 -53.13 -24.45
N ARG A 399 6.72 -53.27 -23.48
CA ARG A 399 6.84 -54.47 -22.62
C ARG A 399 6.32 -54.19 -21.21
N LYS A 400 5.68 -55.19 -20.60
CA LYS A 400 5.43 -55.27 -19.15
C LYS A 400 6.64 -55.85 -18.42
N HIS A 401 6.83 -55.44 -17.16
CA HIS A 401 7.12 -56.22 -15.93
C HIS A 401 7.06 -55.19 -14.78
N GLU A 402 6.40 -55.34 -13.62
CA GLU A 402 6.13 -56.44 -12.68
C GLU A 402 7.30 -56.93 -11.80
N ASN A 403 7.20 -56.52 -10.53
CA ASN A 403 7.42 -57.28 -9.28
C ASN A 403 8.84 -57.60 -8.75
N ALA A 404 9.13 -56.96 -7.61
CA ALA A 404 9.57 -57.54 -6.34
C ALA A 404 10.91 -58.33 -6.19
N PHE A 405 11.77 -57.82 -5.30
CA PHE A 405 12.67 -58.57 -4.40
C PHE A 405 12.56 -57.88 -3.02
N CYS A 406 12.30 -58.53 -1.87
CA CYS A 406 12.83 -59.76 -1.22
C CYS A 406 14.13 -59.50 -0.41
N GLY A 407 14.23 -60.07 0.80
CA GLY A 407 15.26 -59.74 1.81
C GLY A 407 15.67 -60.91 2.72
N THR A 408 15.92 -60.66 4.03
CA THR A 408 16.53 -61.55 5.08
C THR A 408 18.06 -61.66 5.01
N PRO A 409 18.78 -62.08 6.09
CA PRO A 409 18.39 -62.52 7.46
C PRO A 409 18.91 -61.54 8.57
N VAL A 410 18.90 -61.73 9.91
CA VAL A 410 19.15 -62.88 10.83
C VAL A 410 18.56 -62.63 12.26
N ALA A 411 17.96 -63.66 12.90
CA ALA A 411 17.74 -63.89 14.38
C ALA A 411 16.99 -62.85 15.27
N ALA A 412 16.31 -63.20 16.39
CA ALA A 412 15.70 -64.46 16.88
C ALA A 412 14.78 -64.21 18.12
N GLY A 413 13.86 -65.14 18.43
CA GLY A 413 12.98 -65.17 19.64
C GLY A 413 11.54 -64.66 19.36
N ALA A 414 10.47 -65.47 19.25
CA ALA A 414 9.85 -66.47 20.17
C ALA A 414 9.07 -65.81 21.34
N GLN A 415 7.79 -66.12 21.64
CA GLN A 415 6.84 -67.21 21.26
C GLN A 415 5.46 -66.60 20.86
N GLN A 416 4.61 -67.12 19.95
CA GLN A 416 3.83 -68.40 19.92
C GLN A 416 2.83 -68.56 21.09
N SER A 417 1.53 -68.90 20.93
CA SER A 417 0.68 -69.36 19.79
C SER A 417 -0.82 -68.96 20.03
N ALA A 418 -1.67 -68.66 19.03
CA ALA A 418 -2.63 -69.53 18.28
C ALA A 418 -3.76 -70.20 19.13
N THR A 419 -4.97 -70.57 18.65
CA THR A 419 -5.42 -70.92 17.27
C THR A 419 -6.97 -70.85 17.04
N VAL A 420 -7.39 -70.43 15.84
CA VAL A 420 -8.63 -70.74 15.03
C VAL A 420 -9.83 -71.52 15.63
N ALA A 421 -11.08 -71.03 15.40
CA ALA A 421 -12.25 -71.79 14.88
C ALA A 421 -13.54 -70.94 14.62
N ASN A 422 -14.39 -71.37 13.67
CA ASN A 422 -15.80 -70.95 13.44
C ASN A 422 -16.45 -72.04 12.54
N PRO A 423 -17.71 -72.54 12.75
CA PRO A 423 -18.93 -71.82 12.31
C PRO A 423 -20.30 -72.13 13.02
N VAL A 424 -21.26 -71.16 12.95
CA VAL A 424 -22.72 -71.21 12.58
C VAL A 424 -23.54 -72.53 12.77
N PRO A 425 -24.83 -72.57 13.26
CA PRO A 425 -25.91 -71.55 13.24
C PRO A 425 -26.75 -71.31 14.54
N ASN A 426 -27.78 -70.45 14.43
CA ASN A 426 -28.69 -69.86 15.45
C ASN A 426 -29.61 -70.83 16.23
N PRO A 427 -30.17 -70.38 17.39
CA PRO A 427 -31.58 -69.93 17.39
C PRO A 427 -31.87 -68.60 18.15
N VAL A 428 -33.12 -68.13 18.07
CA VAL A 428 -33.73 -66.93 18.72
C VAL A 428 -35.10 -67.36 19.31
N PRO A 429 -35.77 -66.64 20.25
CA PRO A 429 -35.45 -65.32 20.83
C PRO A 429 -35.59 -65.18 22.37
N GLY A 430 -35.05 -64.08 22.94
CA GLY A 430 -35.38 -63.62 24.29
C GLY A 430 -34.36 -62.63 24.89
N SER A 431 -34.85 -61.50 25.43
CA SER A 431 -34.12 -60.49 26.24
C SER A 431 -32.72 -60.02 25.78
N ASN A 432 -32.67 -58.83 25.19
CA ASN A 432 -31.46 -57.98 25.13
C ASN A 432 -31.25 -57.29 26.50
N PRO A 433 -30.03 -56.87 26.91
CA PRO A 433 -29.76 -55.42 26.91
C PRO A 433 -28.27 -55.00 26.86
N ASP A 434 -27.57 -55.15 25.72
CA ASP A 434 -26.26 -54.51 25.50
C ASP A 434 -26.24 -53.65 24.23
N LEU A 435 -26.93 -52.51 24.31
CA LEU A 435 -26.91 -51.46 23.31
C LEU A 435 -26.51 -50.13 23.97
N LEU A 436 -25.30 -49.68 23.69
CA LEU A 436 -24.88 -48.30 23.88
C LEU A 436 -25.74 -47.35 23.02
N PRO A 437 -25.95 -46.08 23.41
CA PRO A 437 -26.67 -45.13 22.56
C PRO A 437 -25.88 -44.88 21.27
N HIS A 438 -26.55 -44.93 20.13
CA HIS A 438 -26.03 -44.33 18.90
C HIS A 438 -26.75 -43.02 18.62
N PHE A 439 -26.04 -42.07 18.01
CA PHE A 439 -26.62 -40.79 17.63
C PHE A 439 -27.41 -40.94 16.33
N LEU A 440 -28.59 -40.33 16.29
CA LEU A 440 -29.44 -40.17 15.10
C LEU A 440 -29.27 -38.77 14.49
N VAL A 441 -28.89 -37.80 15.33
CA VAL A 441 -28.48 -36.45 14.95
C VAL A 441 -27.35 -36.07 15.91
N GLU A 442 -26.14 -35.87 15.38
CA GLU A 442 -25.05 -35.27 16.14
C GLU A 442 -25.10 -33.74 16.00
N PRO A 443 -24.58 -32.97 16.96
CA PRO A 443 -24.46 -31.53 16.81
C PRO A 443 -23.42 -31.19 15.73
N GLU A 444 -23.70 -30.17 14.93
CA GLU A 444 -22.83 -29.63 13.88
C GLU A 444 -22.32 -28.22 14.26
N ASP A 445 -21.26 -27.76 13.60
CA ASP A 445 -20.71 -26.42 13.78
C ASP A 445 -21.74 -25.33 13.44
N VAL A 446 -21.89 -24.33 14.32
CA VAL A 446 -22.92 -23.29 14.20
C VAL A 446 -22.35 -21.89 14.43
N TYR A 447 -22.86 -20.93 13.66
CA TYR A 447 -22.27 -19.59 13.57
C TYR A 447 -23.21 -18.52 14.11
N ILE A 448 -22.75 -17.75 15.11
CA ILE A 448 -23.53 -16.69 15.75
C ILE A 448 -23.53 -15.46 14.84
N VAL A 449 -24.62 -15.23 14.10
CA VAL A 449 -24.79 -14.06 13.24
C VAL A 449 -25.39 -12.89 14.03
N LYS A 450 -24.64 -11.77 14.07
CA LYS A 450 -24.93 -10.60 14.90
C LYS A 450 -25.06 -11.01 16.38
N ASN A 451 -26.21 -10.83 17.02
CA ASN A 451 -26.45 -11.18 18.43
C ASN A 451 -27.53 -12.26 18.63
N LYS A 452 -27.96 -12.96 17.57
CA LYS A 452 -28.97 -14.04 17.71
C LYS A 452 -28.31 -15.29 18.32
N PRO A 453 -28.88 -15.90 19.38
CA PRO A 453 -28.38 -17.15 19.91
C PRO A 453 -28.58 -18.28 18.89
N VAL A 454 -27.67 -19.26 18.90
CA VAL A 454 -27.73 -20.44 18.03
C VAL A 454 -28.24 -21.65 18.80
N LEU A 455 -28.96 -22.53 18.11
CA LEU A 455 -29.58 -23.73 18.65
C LEU A 455 -28.75 -24.96 18.26
N LEU A 456 -28.12 -25.61 19.24
CA LEU A 456 -27.52 -26.93 19.04
C LEU A 456 -28.59 -28.00 19.28
N VAL A 457 -28.56 -29.06 18.46
CA VAL A 457 -29.49 -30.21 18.54
C VAL A 457 -28.67 -31.50 18.64
N CYS A 458 -29.11 -32.42 19.47
CA CYS A 458 -28.54 -33.76 19.57
C CYS A 458 -29.65 -34.80 19.81
N LYS A 459 -29.58 -35.94 19.12
CA LYS A 459 -30.57 -37.01 19.22
C LYS A 459 -29.89 -38.38 19.26
N ALA A 460 -30.34 -39.26 20.14
CA ALA A 460 -29.81 -40.62 20.25
C ALA A 460 -30.89 -41.67 20.54
N THR A 461 -30.56 -42.94 20.32
CA THR A 461 -31.34 -44.11 20.76
C THR A 461 -30.43 -45.35 20.93
N PRO A 462 -30.74 -46.30 21.83
CA PRO A 462 -31.63 -46.15 22.99
C PRO A 462 -31.04 -45.13 23.97
N ALA A 463 -31.80 -44.09 24.32
CA ALA A 463 -31.33 -42.99 25.16
C ALA A 463 -32.28 -42.74 26.35
N THR A 464 -31.75 -42.84 27.56
CA THR A 464 -32.47 -42.56 28.82
C THR A 464 -32.20 -41.14 29.33
N GLN A 465 -30.99 -40.63 29.07
CA GLN A 465 -30.56 -39.26 29.33
C GLN A 465 -29.62 -38.79 28.21
N ILE A 466 -29.61 -37.48 27.96
CA ILE A 466 -28.70 -36.78 27.06
C ILE A 466 -28.41 -35.41 27.67
N PHE A 467 -27.13 -35.00 27.69
CA PHE A 467 -26.67 -33.71 28.18
C PHE A 467 -25.53 -33.17 27.31
N PHE A 468 -25.43 -31.84 27.21
CA PHE A 468 -24.32 -31.16 26.55
C PHE A 468 -23.21 -30.80 27.54
N LYS A 469 -21.97 -30.98 27.07
CA LYS A 469 -20.74 -30.60 27.74
C LYS A 469 -19.99 -29.60 26.86
N CYS A 470 -19.88 -28.34 27.28
CA CYS A 470 -19.25 -27.26 26.51
C CYS A 470 -17.98 -26.77 27.20
N ASN A 471 -16.88 -26.61 26.46
CA ASN A 471 -15.55 -26.23 26.97
C ASN A 471 -15.12 -26.96 28.26
N GLY A 472 -15.46 -28.25 28.38
CA GLY A 472 -15.10 -29.06 29.55
C GLY A 472 -16.09 -28.99 30.74
N GLU A 473 -17.06 -28.08 30.74
CA GLU A 473 -18.10 -27.98 31.76
C GLU A 473 -19.45 -28.56 31.29
N TRP A 474 -20.29 -28.99 32.25
CA TRP A 474 -21.65 -29.46 31.94
C TRP A 474 -22.63 -28.29 31.89
N VAL A 475 -23.42 -28.18 30.82
CA VAL A 475 -24.49 -27.20 30.71
C VAL A 475 -25.57 -27.51 31.78
N ARG A 476 -26.21 -26.49 32.35
CA ARG A 476 -27.19 -26.71 33.44
C ARG A 476 -28.47 -27.34 32.89
N GLN A 477 -29.11 -28.19 33.69
CA GLN A 477 -30.33 -28.90 33.26
C GLN A 477 -31.48 -27.95 32.87
N VAL A 478 -31.56 -26.76 33.44
CA VAL A 478 -32.55 -25.72 33.09
C VAL A 478 -32.38 -25.13 31.69
N ASP A 479 -31.17 -25.21 31.12
CA ASP A 479 -30.86 -24.68 29.79
C ASP A 479 -31.07 -25.72 28.67
N HIS A 480 -31.49 -26.94 29.02
CA HIS A 480 -31.76 -28.05 28.09
C HIS A 480 -33.26 -28.21 27.79
N VAL A 481 -33.64 -28.07 26.52
CA VAL A 481 -34.98 -28.39 26.03
C VAL A 481 -35.01 -29.86 25.61
N ILE A 482 -35.77 -30.69 26.32
CA ILE A 482 -35.80 -32.15 26.14
C ILE A 482 -37.11 -32.59 25.47
N GLU A 483 -37.00 -33.25 24.32
CA GLU A 483 -38.10 -33.95 23.65
C GLU A 483 -37.88 -35.48 23.74
N ARG A 484 -38.92 -36.21 24.14
CA ARG A 484 -38.88 -37.68 24.25
C ARG A 484 -39.80 -38.30 23.22
N SER A 485 -39.29 -39.33 22.55
CA SER A 485 -39.97 -40.05 21.47
C SER A 485 -39.67 -41.55 21.57
N THR A 486 -40.42 -42.36 20.85
CA THR A 486 -40.08 -43.75 20.58
C THR A 486 -39.68 -43.83 19.12
N ASP A 487 -38.54 -44.45 18.78
CA ASP A 487 -38.16 -44.59 17.39
C ASP A 487 -39.15 -45.50 16.65
N GLY A 488 -39.64 -45.03 15.50
CA GLY A 488 -40.66 -45.71 14.71
C GLY A 488 -40.15 -46.94 13.95
N SER A 489 -38.83 -47.15 13.86
CA SER A 489 -38.24 -48.31 13.20
C SER A 489 -37.88 -49.46 14.16
N SER A 490 -37.47 -49.12 15.39
CA SER A 490 -36.91 -50.07 16.36
C SER A 490 -37.74 -50.23 17.65
N GLY A 491 -38.68 -49.32 17.93
CA GLY A 491 -39.46 -49.30 19.17
C GLY A 491 -38.65 -48.90 20.41
N LEU A 492 -37.40 -48.47 20.25
CA LEU A 492 -36.50 -48.07 21.34
C LEU A 492 -36.76 -46.62 21.79
N PRO A 493 -36.44 -46.27 23.05
CA PRO A 493 -36.56 -44.90 23.54
C PRO A 493 -35.57 -43.98 22.80
N SER A 494 -36.06 -42.94 22.13
CA SER A 494 -35.23 -41.92 21.51
C SER A 494 -35.45 -40.57 22.18
N MET A 495 -34.35 -39.97 22.62
CA MET A 495 -34.33 -38.66 23.27
C MET A 495 -33.66 -37.67 22.31
N GLU A 496 -34.27 -36.50 22.16
CA GLU A 496 -33.72 -35.36 21.44
C GLU A 496 -33.59 -34.20 22.43
N VAL A 497 -32.46 -33.52 22.42
CA VAL A 497 -32.18 -32.41 23.34
C VAL A 497 -31.57 -31.26 22.59
N ARG A 498 -32.03 -30.05 22.91
CA ARG A 498 -31.59 -28.81 22.28
C ARG A 498 -31.13 -27.80 23.33
N ILE A 499 -30.06 -27.06 23.05
CA ILE A 499 -29.56 -25.98 23.91
C ILE A 499 -29.37 -24.70 23.10
N ASN A 500 -29.59 -23.54 23.73
CA ASN A 500 -29.31 -22.23 23.14
C ASN A 500 -27.95 -21.71 23.62
N VAL A 501 -27.06 -21.38 22.68
CA VAL A 501 -25.78 -20.73 22.96
C VAL A 501 -25.86 -19.27 22.51
N SER A 502 -25.73 -18.35 23.46
CA SER A 502 -25.73 -16.90 23.19
C SER A 502 -24.32 -16.37 22.93
N ARG A 503 -24.24 -15.26 22.19
CA ARG A 503 -22.96 -14.56 21.89
C ARG A 503 -22.15 -14.29 23.16
N GLN A 504 -22.81 -13.82 24.23
CA GLN A 504 -22.18 -13.53 25.52
C GLN A 504 -21.58 -14.75 26.23
N GLN A 505 -22.00 -15.99 25.91
CA GLN A 505 -21.37 -17.20 26.46
C GLN A 505 -20.06 -17.52 25.74
N VAL A 506 -20.00 -17.26 24.42
CA VAL A 506 -18.79 -17.42 23.61
C VAL A 506 -17.77 -16.34 23.95
N GLU A 507 -18.18 -15.07 23.99
CA GLU A 507 -17.30 -13.93 24.30
C GLU A 507 -16.74 -13.91 25.73
N LYS A 508 -17.35 -14.65 26.67
CA LYS A 508 -16.84 -14.78 28.05
C LYS A 508 -15.70 -15.79 28.18
N VAL A 509 -15.44 -16.62 27.17
CA VAL A 509 -14.29 -17.53 27.16
C VAL A 509 -13.08 -16.79 26.61
N PHE A 510 -12.41 -16.05 27.50
CA PHE A 510 -11.13 -15.40 27.21
C PHE A 510 -10.00 -16.45 27.21
N GLY A 511 -9.72 -17.05 26.05
CA GLY A 511 -8.67 -18.06 25.89
C GLY A 511 -8.34 -18.38 24.43
N LEU A 512 -7.31 -19.20 24.22
CA LEU A 512 -6.86 -19.66 22.89
C LEU A 512 -7.65 -20.85 22.33
N GLU A 513 -8.54 -21.48 23.12
CA GLU A 513 -9.40 -22.56 22.66
C GLU A 513 -10.73 -22.04 22.12
N GLU A 514 -11.11 -22.49 20.92
CA GLU A 514 -12.42 -22.21 20.34
C GLU A 514 -13.56 -22.79 21.21
N PHE A 515 -14.70 -22.09 21.26
CA PHE A 515 -15.87 -22.56 22.01
C PHE A 515 -16.48 -23.80 21.33
N TRP A 516 -16.42 -24.96 22.00
CA TRP A 516 -16.95 -26.23 21.53
C TRP A 516 -17.96 -26.84 22.50
N CYS A 517 -18.96 -27.54 21.96
CA CYS A 517 -19.93 -28.34 22.70
C CYS A 517 -19.92 -29.79 22.19
N GLN A 518 -19.87 -30.75 23.11
CA GLN A 518 -20.01 -32.18 22.84
C GLN A 518 -21.28 -32.71 23.50
N CYS A 519 -22.07 -33.48 22.76
CA CYS A 519 -23.22 -34.18 23.31
C CYS A 519 -22.78 -35.49 23.96
N VAL A 520 -23.38 -35.85 25.09
CA VAL A 520 -23.19 -37.14 25.77
C VAL A 520 -24.55 -37.79 25.96
N ALA A 521 -24.65 -39.08 25.64
CA ALA A 521 -25.87 -39.88 25.77
C ALA A 521 -25.64 -41.06 26.73
N TRP A 522 -26.72 -41.49 27.39
CA TRP A 522 -26.75 -42.61 28.34
C TRP A 522 -27.81 -43.65 27.92
N SER A 523 -27.47 -44.93 28.01
CA SER A 523 -28.43 -46.06 27.96
C SER A 523 -28.35 -46.88 29.25
N SER A 524 -29.04 -48.01 29.31
CA SER A 524 -28.88 -49.02 30.39
C SER A 524 -27.48 -49.65 30.44
N SER A 525 -26.74 -49.61 29.34
CA SER A 525 -25.52 -50.40 29.13
C SER A 525 -24.24 -49.54 29.08
N GLY A 526 -24.36 -48.20 29.12
CA GLY A 526 -23.21 -47.29 29.19
C GLY A 526 -23.48 -45.92 28.57
N THR A 527 -22.41 -45.24 28.16
CA THR A 527 -22.45 -43.90 27.57
C THR A 527 -21.67 -43.79 26.27
N THR A 528 -22.09 -42.85 25.43
CA THR A 528 -21.41 -42.46 24.19
C THR A 528 -21.34 -40.94 24.09
N LYS A 529 -20.38 -40.44 23.31
CA LYS A 529 -20.12 -39.02 23.09
C LYS A 529 -20.17 -38.75 21.59
N SER A 530 -20.73 -37.61 21.20
CA SER A 530 -20.73 -37.16 19.80
C SER A 530 -19.38 -36.60 19.38
N GLN A 531 -19.25 -36.23 18.10
CA GLN A 531 -18.31 -35.21 17.66
C GLN A 531 -18.44 -33.90 18.46
N LYS A 532 -17.40 -33.07 18.46
CA LYS A 532 -17.46 -31.69 18.96
C LYS A 532 -18.08 -30.80 17.89
N ALA A 533 -19.09 -30.02 18.27
CA ALA A 533 -19.58 -28.90 17.48
C ALA A 533 -18.94 -27.60 17.96
N TYR A 534 -18.36 -26.83 17.05
CA TYR A 534 -17.71 -25.56 17.31
C TYR A 534 -18.69 -24.40 17.08
N ILE A 535 -18.68 -23.42 17.99
CA ILE A 535 -19.59 -22.27 17.98
C ILE A 535 -18.77 -20.99 17.85
N ARG A 536 -18.72 -20.46 16.63
CA ARG A 536 -17.91 -19.28 16.29
C ARG A 536 -18.80 -18.06 16.01
N ILE A 537 -18.28 -16.86 16.24
CA ILE A 537 -18.98 -15.62 15.89
C ILE A 537 -18.80 -15.37 14.40
N ALA A 538 -19.90 -15.17 13.68
CA ALA A 538 -19.88 -15.03 12.23
C ALA A 538 -19.42 -13.62 11.83
N TYR A 539 -18.41 -13.51 10.96
CA TYR A 539 -17.99 -12.25 10.36
C TYR A 539 -17.47 -12.40 8.94
N LEU A 540 -17.38 -11.28 8.22
CA LEU A 540 -16.68 -11.15 6.95
C LEU A 540 -16.11 -9.72 6.88
N ARG A 541 -14.79 -9.59 6.68
CA ARG A 541 -14.12 -8.28 6.59
C ARG A 541 -14.64 -7.48 5.36
N LYS A 542 -14.32 -6.18 5.31
CA LYS A 542 -14.66 -5.32 4.16
C LYS A 542 -13.70 -5.55 2.99
N ASN A 543 -12.39 -5.57 3.28
CA ASN A 543 -11.32 -5.56 2.29
C ASN A 543 -10.97 -6.99 1.84
N PHE A 544 -10.79 -7.20 0.54
CA PHE A 544 -10.27 -8.46 -0.01
C PHE A 544 -8.77 -8.62 0.32
N GLU A 545 -8.29 -9.85 0.39
CA GLU A 545 -6.85 -10.13 0.56
C GLU A 545 -6.08 -9.98 -0.75
N GLN A 546 -6.73 -10.28 -1.88
CA GLN A 546 -6.21 -10.07 -3.22
C GLN A 546 -7.37 -9.81 -4.18
N GLU A 547 -7.37 -8.64 -4.80
CA GLU A 547 -8.36 -8.26 -5.83
C GLU A 547 -7.82 -8.58 -7.24
N PRO A 548 -8.72 -8.84 -8.22
CA PRO A 548 -8.30 -9.05 -9.59
C PRO A 548 -7.86 -7.72 -10.21
N LEU A 549 -6.78 -7.78 -11.00
CA LEU A 549 -6.20 -6.63 -11.68
C LEU A 549 -6.58 -6.64 -13.17
N ALA A 550 -6.71 -5.45 -13.75
CA ALA A 550 -6.90 -5.28 -15.19
C ALA A 550 -5.75 -5.92 -15.98
N LYS A 551 -6.06 -6.49 -17.15
CA LYS A 551 -5.08 -7.24 -17.96
C LYS A 551 -5.35 -7.12 -19.46
N GLU A 552 -4.33 -6.68 -20.19
CA GLU A 552 -4.26 -6.74 -21.65
C GLU A 552 -3.62 -8.07 -22.07
N VAL A 553 -4.22 -8.76 -23.03
CA VAL A 553 -3.88 -10.14 -23.42
C VAL A 553 -4.03 -10.31 -24.93
N SER A 554 -3.08 -10.94 -25.61
CA SER A 554 -3.20 -11.22 -27.04
C SER A 554 -4.12 -12.42 -27.33
N LEU A 555 -4.58 -12.56 -28.57
CA LEU A 555 -5.39 -13.72 -28.98
C LEU A 555 -4.73 -15.06 -28.64
N GLU A 556 -5.56 -16.03 -28.25
CA GLU A 556 -5.20 -17.40 -27.84
C GLU A 556 -4.33 -17.54 -26.57
N GLN A 557 -3.77 -16.44 -26.02
CA GLN A 557 -3.02 -16.46 -24.77
C GLN A 557 -3.95 -16.76 -23.56
N GLY A 558 -3.40 -17.42 -22.52
CA GLY A 558 -4.16 -17.74 -21.30
C GLY A 558 -4.41 -16.54 -20.39
N ILE A 559 -5.66 -16.37 -19.95
CA ILE A 559 -6.08 -15.36 -18.97
C ILE A 559 -6.16 -16.03 -17.60
N VAL A 560 -5.54 -15.42 -16.58
CA VAL A 560 -5.65 -15.83 -15.18
C VAL A 560 -5.93 -14.57 -14.37
N LEU A 561 -7.05 -14.54 -13.66
CA LEU A 561 -7.43 -13.48 -12.75
C LEU A 561 -7.45 -14.02 -11.31
N PRO A 562 -6.44 -13.70 -10.49
CA PRO A 562 -6.42 -14.13 -9.10
C PRO A 562 -7.45 -13.36 -8.27
N CYS A 563 -8.08 -14.03 -7.32
CA CYS A 563 -8.89 -13.40 -6.29
C CYS A 563 -8.74 -14.18 -4.97
N ARG A 564 -8.53 -13.47 -3.86
CA ARG A 564 -8.61 -14.04 -2.52
C ARG A 564 -9.66 -13.26 -1.73
N PRO A 565 -10.73 -13.93 -1.25
CA PRO A 565 -11.82 -13.26 -0.56
C PRO A 565 -11.37 -12.57 0.73
N PRO A 566 -12.16 -11.66 1.31
CA PRO A 566 -11.93 -11.15 2.65
C PRO A 566 -11.94 -12.28 3.69
N GLU A 567 -11.03 -12.21 4.67
CA GLU A 567 -11.07 -13.06 5.85
C GLU A 567 -12.47 -13.04 6.52
N GLY A 568 -12.96 -14.21 6.90
CA GLY A 568 -14.28 -14.38 7.49
C GLY A 568 -14.49 -15.76 8.10
N ILE A 569 -15.48 -15.87 8.97
CA ILE A 569 -15.92 -17.13 9.58
C ILE A 569 -17.43 -17.31 9.35
N PRO A 570 -17.87 -18.43 8.76
CA PRO A 570 -17.06 -19.40 8.00
C PRO A 570 -16.34 -18.74 6.80
N PRO A 571 -15.38 -19.44 6.16
CA PRO A 571 -14.73 -18.96 4.95
C PRO A 571 -15.74 -18.58 3.85
N ALA A 572 -15.44 -17.55 3.07
CA ALA A 572 -16.34 -17.05 2.05
C ALA A 572 -16.31 -17.90 0.77
N GLU A 573 -17.49 -18.20 0.23
CA GLU A 573 -17.68 -18.71 -1.12
C GLU A 573 -17.29 -17.62 -2.14
N VAL A 574 -16.69 -18.01 -3.28
CA VAL A 574 -16.36 -17.08 -4.36
C VAL A 574 -17.20 -17.33 -5.60
N GLU A 575 -17.92 -16.29 -6.03
CA GLU A 575 -18.66 -16.22 -7.28
C GLU A 575 -17.89 -15.26 -8.23
N TRP A 576 -17.90 -15.50 -9.54
CA TRP A 576 -17.29 -14.60 -10.53
C TRP A 576 -18.36 -13.98 -11.44
N LEU A 577 -18.26 -12.67 -11.68
CA LEU A 577 -19.12 -11.95 -12.61
C LEU A 577 -18.33 -11.48 -13.83
N ARG A 578 -18.98 -11.41 -14.99
CA ARG A 578 -18.48 -10.88 -16.27
C ARG A 578 -19.50 -9.88 -16.78
N ASN A 579 -19.15 -8.58 -16.75
CA ASN A 579 -20.08 -7.47 -16.97
C ASN A 579 -21.31 -7.54 -16.03
N GLU A 580 -21.08 -7.88 -14.75
CA GLU A 580 -22.07 -8.17 -13.70
C GLU A 580 -22.94 -9.43 -13.86
N ASP A 581 -22.94 -10.11 -15.01
CA ASP A 581 -23.58 -11.43 -15.17
C ASP A 581 -22.74 -12.56 -14.55
N LEU A 582 -23.40 -13.57 -13.96
CA LEU A 582 -22.72 -14.69 -13.29
C LEU A 582 -22.03 -15.64 -14.30
N VAL A 583 -20.74 -15.91 -14.09
CA VAL A 583 -19.96 -16.86 -14.89
C VAL A 583 -20.20 -18.29 -14.38
N ASP A 584 -20.80 -19.14 -15.21
CA ASP A 584 -20.98 -20.57 -14.94
C ASP A 584 -19.94 -21.41 -15.72
N PRO A 585 -18.97 -22.05 -15.04
CA PRO A 585 -17.96 -22.91 -15.69
C PRO A 585 -18.52 -24.15 -16.40
N SER A 586 -19.79 -24.53 -16.17
CA SER A 586 -20.42 -25.63 -16.89
C SER A 586 -20.87 -25.26 -18.32
N MET A 587 -20.97 -23.96 -18.62
CA MET A 587 -21.49 -23.44 -19.89
C MET A 587 -20.41 -23.14 -20.95
N ASP A 588 -19.14 -22.93 -20.56
CA ASP A 588 -18.02 -22.80 -21.50
C ASP A 588 -16.77 -23.55 -21.00
N PRO A 589 -16.34 -24.65 -21.66
CA PRO A 589 -15.19 -25.44 -21.24
C PRO A 589 -13.83 -24.73 -21.38
N ASN A 590 -13.80 -23.51 -21.94
CA ASN A 590 -12.63 -22.62 -21.91
C ASN A 590 -12.40 -21.98 -20.53
N VAL A 591 -13.45 -21.89 -19.71
CA VAL A 591 -13.46 -21.14 -18.44
C VAL A 591 -13.56 -22.08 -17.24
N TYR A 592 -12.72 -21.89 -16.24
CA TYR A 592 -12.82 -22.62 -14.97
C TYR A 592 -12.30 -21.80 -13.79
N ILE A 593 -12.70 -22.16 -12.57
CA ILE A 593 -12.29 -21.51 -11.32
C ILE A 593 -11.37 -22.48 -10.57
N THR A 594 -10.24 -22.01 -10.04
CA THR A 594 -9.27 -22.83 -9.31
C THR A 594 -9.68 -23.03 -7.84
N ARG A 595 -8.93 -23.88 -7.10
CA ARG A 595 -9.14 -24.05 -5.65
C ARG A 595 -8.73 -22.82 -4.85
N GLU A 596 -7.81 -22.01 -5.38
CA GLU A 596 -7.42 -20.68 -4.91
C GLU A 596 -8.35 -19.58 -5.48
N HIS A 597 -9.61 -19.93 -5.79
CA HIS A 597 -10.69 -19.06 -6.26
C HIS A 597 -10.39 -18.20 -7.50
N SER A 598 -9.33 -18.50 -8.24
CA SER A 598 -8.86 -17.70 -9.38
C SER A 598 -9.61 -18.10 -10.65
N LEU A 599 -10.04 -17.13 -11.47
CA LEU A 599 -10.69 -17.40 -12.75
C LEU A 599 -9.64 -17.64 -13.83
N VAL A 600 -9.77 -18.72 -14.59
CA VAL A 600 -8.86 -19.07 -15.70
C VAL A 600 -9.65 -19.23 -16.99
N VAL A 601 -9.21 -18.53 -18.03
CA VAL A 601 -9.67 -18.72 -19.42
C VAL A 601 -8.50 -19.28 -20.21
N ARG A 602 -8.64 -20.47 -20.79
CA ARG A 602 -7.51 -21.22 -21.39
C ARG A 602 -6.95 -20.55 -22.64
N GLN A 603 -7.82 -19.99 -23.47
CA GLN A 603 -7.48 -19.26 -24.69
C GLN A 603 -8.32 -17.98 -24.76
N ALA A 604 -7.66 -16.81 -24.83
CA ALA A 604 -8.32 -15.52 -24.98
C ALA A 604 -8.99 -15.38 -26.35
N ARG A 605 -10.31 -15.12 -26.36
CA ARG A 605 -11.08 -14.77 -27.56
C ARG A 605 -11.45 -13.29 -27.50
N LEU A 606 -11.66 -12.64 -28.65
CA LEU A 606 -12.12 -11.23 -28.69
C LEU A 606 -13.37 -10.97 -27.82
N ALA A 607 -14.29 -11.94 -27.74
CA ALA A 607 -15.50 -11.89 -26.92
C ALA A 607 -15.25 -11.87 -25.40
N ASP A 608 -14.07 -12.31 -24.95
CA ASP A 608 -13.69 -12.37 -23.54
C ASP A 608 -13.19 -11.02 -22.99
N THR A 609 -13.14 -9.99 -23.85
CA THR A 609 -13.01 -8.58 -23.48
C THR A 609 -14.22 -8.14 -22.64
N ALA A 610 -14.03 -7.98 -21.33
CA ALA A 610 -15.10 -7.68 -20.37
C ALA A 610 -14.52 -7.18 -19.03
N ASN A 611 -15.39 -6.59 -18.20
CA ASN A 611 -15.08 -6.30 -16.80
C ASN A 611 -15.42 -7.51 -15.93
N TYR A 612 -14.41 -8.12 -15.32
CA TYR A 612 -14.57 -9.28 -14.43
C TYR A 612 -14.54 -8.85 -12.96
N THR A 613 -15.62 -9.11 -12.23
CA THR A 613 -15.75 -8.74 -10.81
C THR A 613 -15.72 -10.00 -9.96
N CYS A 614 -14.82 -10.10 -8.98
CA CYS A 614 -14.83 -11.17 -8.00
C CYS A 614 -15.84 -10.85 -6.88
N VAL A 615 -16.55 -11.87 -6.41
CA VAL A 615 -17.54 -11.75 -5.34
C VAL A 615 -17.19 -12.72 -4.23
N ALA A 616 -17.08 -12.22 -3.01
CA ALA A 616 -16.95 -13.06 -1.81
C ALA A 616 -18.26 -13.05 -1.02
N LYS A 617 -18.72 -14.21 -0.58
CA LYS A 617 -20.05 -14.40 0.01
C LYS A 617 -19.99 -15.32 1.23
N ASN A 618 -20.56 -14.86 2.33
CA ASN A 618 -20.69 -15.61 3.58
C ASN A 618 -22.10 -15.36 4.16
N ILE A 619 -22.52 -16.17 5.13
CA ILE A 619 -23.81 -16.09 5.86
C ILE A 619 -24.09 -14.71 6.50
N VAL A 620 -23.06 -13.87 6.61
CA VAL A 620 -23.12 -12.50 7.16
C VAL A 620 -23.37 -11.44 6.09
N ALA A 621 -22.72 -11.56 4.93
CA ALA A 621 -22.68 -10.53 3.89
C ALA A 621 -22.15 -11.05 2.55
N ARG A 622 -22.47 -10.34 1.47
CA ARG A 622 -21.83 -10.43 0.15
C ARG A 622 -20.92 -9.20 -0.05
N ARG A 623 -19.76 -9.37 -0.67
CA ARG A 623 -18.77 -8.35 -1.02
C ARG A 623 -18.41 -8.49 -2.50
N ARG A 624 -18.19 -7.37 -3.19
CA ARG A 624 -17.60 -7.32 -4.54
C ARG A 624 -16.21 -6.71 -4.42
N SER A 625 -15.26 -7.22 -5.20
CA SER A 625 -13.96 -6.57 -5.41
C SER A 625 -14.11 -5.38 -6.36
N ALA A 626 -13.03 -4.64 -6.57
CA ALA A 626 -12.82 -3.90 -7.80
C ALA A 626 -13.00 -4.80 -9.03
N SER A 627 -13.52 -4.23 -10.13
CA SER A 627 -13.68 -4.95 -11.41
C SER A 627 -12.41 -4.87 -12.25
N ALA A 628 -11.87 -6.02 -12.65
CA ALA A 628 -10.75 -6.12 -13.56
C ALA A 628 -11.21 -5.96 -15.01
N ALA A 629 -10.83 -4.86 -15.67
CA ALA A 629 -10.98 -4.73 -17.11
C ALA A 629 -10.00 -5.69 -17.82
N VAL A 630 -10.53 -6.69 -18.51
CA VAL A 630 -9.72 -7.57 -19.38
C VAL A 630 -9.96 -7.16 -20.81
N ILE A 631 -8.87 -6.94 -21.54
CA ILE A 631 -8.89 -6.45 -22.92
C ILE A 631 -8.12 -7.45 -23.79
N VAL A 632 -8.81 -8.10 -24.72
CA VAL A 632 -8.18 -9.01 -25.67
C VAL A 632 -7.82 -8.21 -26.93
N TYR A 633 -6.53 -7.99 -27.14
CA TYR A 633 -6.01 -7.17 -28.24
C TYR A 633 -5.57 -8.02 -29.44
N VAL A 634 -5.46 -7.35 -30.59
CA VAL A 634 -4.95 -7.92 -31.83
C VAL A 634 -3.96 -6.92 -32.39
N ASP A 635 -2.71 -7.34 -32.59
CA ASP A 635 -1.68 -6.50 -33.20
C ASP A 635 -1.90 -6.37 -34.71
N GLY A 636 -1.54 -5.22 -35.26
CA GLY A 636 -1.60 -4.96 -36.68
C GLY A 636 -0.51 -5.72 -37.44
N SER A 637 -0.91 -6.42 -38.51
CA SER A 637 0.02 -6.98 -39.49
C SER A 637 -0.26 -6.44 -40.89
N TRP A 638 0.83 -6.30 -41.65
CA TRP A 638 0.85 -5.69 -42.96
C TRP A 638 0.21 -6.60 -44.01
N SER A 639 -0.79 -6.07 -44.71
CA SER A 639 -1.26 -6.65 -45.96
C SER A 639 -0.13 -6.74 -47.01
N PRO A 640 -0.21 -7.68 -47.97
CA PRO A 640 0.75 -7.78 -49.05
C PRO A 640 0.80 -6.49 -49.89
N TRP A 641 2.02 -6.04 -50.22
CA TRP A 641 2.28 -4.82 -51.00
C TRP A 641 1.44 -4.75 -52.29
N SER A 642 0.90 -3.56 -52.55
CA SER A 642 0.29 -3.21 -53.83
C SER A 642 1.29 -3.32 -54.99
N LYS A 643 0.75 -3.34 -56.21
CA LYS A 643 1.57 -3.13 -57.42
C LYS A 643 2.09 -1.69 -57.42
N TRP A 644 3.30 -1.49 -57.96
CA TRP A 644 3.89 -0.17 -58.18
C TRP A 644 2.98 0.71 -59.03
N SER A 645 2.93 2.00 -58.69
CA SER A 645 2.29 3.04 -59.48
C SER A 645 2.96 3.22 -60.85
N ALA A 646 2.30 3.97 -61.74
CA ALA A 646 3.01 4.62 -62.83
C ALA A 646 4.06 5.61 -62.25
N CYS A 647 5.12 5.85 -63.02
CA CYS A 647 6.15 6.85 -62.68
C CYS A 647 5.55 8.26 -62.79
N GLY A 648 5.72 9.07 -61.74
CA GLY A 648 5.23 10.44 -61.63
C GLY A 648 6.10 11.47 -62.34
N LEU A 649 5.59 12.70 -62.43
CA LEU A 649 6.30 13.85 -63.02
C LEU A 649 7.49 14.32 -62.14
N ASP A 650 7.55 13.84 -60.91
CA ASP A 650 8.55 14.06 -59.87
C ASP A 650 9.68 13.00 -59.87
N CYS A 651 9.79 12.19 -60.92
CA CYS A 651 10.72 11.07 -61.06
C CYS A 651 10.49 9.89 -60.08
N THR A 652 9.42 9.85 -59.28
CA THR A 652 9.18 8.73 -58.35
C THR A 652 8.04 7.80 -58.77
N HIS A 653 8.09 6.54 -58.31
CA HIS A 653 6.96 5.64 -58.27
C HIS A 653 6.82 5.05 -56.87
N TRP A 654 5.60 4.71 -56.47
CA TRP A 654 5.30 4.25 -55.11
C TRP A 654 4.47 2.98 -55.12
N ARG A 655 4.49 2.27 -54.00
CA ARG A 655 3.55 1.20 -53.66
C ARG A 655 3.13 1.36 -52.21
N SER A 656 1.87 1.07 -51.93
CA SER A 656 1.33 1.09 -50.57
C SER A 656 1.09 -0.33 -50.04
N ARG A 657 0.96 -0.42 -48.73
CA ARG A 657 0.38 -1.55 -48.00
C ARG A 657 -0.45 -1.00 -46.85
N GLU A 658 -1.54 -1.66 -46.53
CA GLU A 658 -2.44 -1.28 -45.45
C GLU A 658 -2.20 -2.16 -44.22
N CYS A 659 -2.39 -1.60 -43.02
CA CYS A 659 -2.27 -2.31 -41.75
C CYS A 659 -3.59 -3.07 -41.46
N SER A 660 -3.80 -4.17 -42.16
CA SER A 660 -5.13 -4.79 -42.30
C SER A 660 -5.18 -6.33 -42.28
N ASP A 661 -4.05 -7.03 -42.15
CA ASP A 661 -3.98 -8.50 -42.24
C ASP A 661 -3.26 -9.16 -41.04
N PRO A 662 -3.87 -9.21 -39.84
CA PRO A 662 -5.10 -8.51 -39.45
C PRO A 662 -4.89 -7.02 -39.13
N ALA A 663 -5.99 -6.26 -39.10
CA ALA A 663 -6.01 -4.88 -38.62
C ALA A 663 -5.90 -4.82 -37.08
N PRO A 664 -5.18 -3.83 -36.51
CA PRO A 664 -5.03 -3.69 -35.07
C PRO A 664 -6.37 -3.44 -34.37
N ARG A 665 -6.55 -4.01 -33.17
CA ARG A 665 -7.78 -3.87 -32.36
C ARG A 665 -7.49 -3.81 -30.88
N ASN A 666 -8.37 -3.10 -30.17
CA ASN A 666 -8.41 -2.99 -28.71
C ASN A 666 -7.07 -2.57 -28.07
N GLY A 667 -6.30 -1.70 -28.75
CA GLY A 667 -5.01 -1.19 -28.27
C GLY A 667 -3.77 -1.96 -28.75
N GLY A 668 -3.92 -3.04 -29.53
CA GLY A 668 -2.79 -3.74 -30.13
C GLY A 668 -1.94 -2.87 -31.07
N GLU A 669 -0.66 -3.21 -31.21
CA GLU A 669 0.36 -2.39 -31.88
C GLU A 669 0.01 -2.06 -33.33
N GLU A 670 0.32 -0.84 -33.80
CA GLU A 670 0.27 -0.53 -35.23
C GLU A 670 1.43 -1.19 -35.99
N CYS A 671 1.17 -1.51 -37.26
CA CYS A 671 2.13 -2.23 -38.10
C CYS A 671 3.45 -1.45 -38.25
N GLN A 672 4.56 -2.00 -37.77
CA GLN A 672 5.82 -1.24 -37.77
C GLN A 672 6.52 -1.20 -39.16
N GLY A 673 7.06 -0.02 -39.50
CA GLY A 673 7.69 0.28 -40.79
C GLY A 673 6.86 1.24 -41.66
N ALA A 674 7.29 1.51 -42.89
CA ALA A 674 6.56 2.40 -43.79
C ALA A 674 5.33 1.71 -44.43
N ASP A 675 4.21 2.42 -44.50
CA ASP A 675 3.02 2.09 -45.30
C ASP A 675 3.28 2.30 -46.81
N LEU A 676 4.11 3.28 -47.15
CA LEU A 676 4.48 3.69 -48.50
C LEU A 676 5.98 3.43 -48.79
N ASP A 677 6.29 2.60 -49.78
CA ASP A 677 7.65 2.44 -50.34
C ASP A 677 7.71 3.24 -51.65
N THR A 678 8.47 4.34 -51.64
CA THR A 678 8.67 5.25 -52.77
C THR A 678 10.09 5.13 -53.29
N ARG A 679 10.24 4.95 -54.60
CA ARG A 679 11.54 4.80 -55.28
C ARG A 679 11.65 5.73 -56.46
N ASN A 680 12.87 6.11 -56.80
CA ASN A 680 13.14 6.83 -58.03
C ASN A 680 13.04 5.85 -59.22
N CYS A 681 12.18 6.14 -60.20
CA CYS A 681 12.05 5.36 -61.43
C CYS A 681 13.07 5.76 -62.52
N THR A 682 13.78 6.89 -62.34
CA THR A 682 14.76 7.44 -63.28
C THR A 682 15.91 8.17 -62.56
N SER A 683 17.08 7.53 -62.48
CA SER A 683 18.29 8.13 -61.90
C SER A 683 18.63 9.52 -62.50
N ASP A 684 18.91 10.47 -61.61
CA ASP A 684 19.61 11.74 -61.84
C ASP A 684 18.91 12.88 -62.64
N LEU A 685 17.57 12.97 -62.67
CA LEU A 685 16.85 13.93 -63.55
C LEU A 685 15.73 14.84 -62.95
N CYS A 686 15.59 15.00 -61.63
CA CYS A 686 14.60 15.93 -61.02
C CYS A 686 15.21 16.85 -59.94
N VAL A 687 14.82 18.15 -59.88
CA VAL A 687 15.39 19.15 -58.94
C VAL A 687 14.46 20.36 -58.64
N HIS A 688 14.37 20.72 -57.34
CA HIS A 688 13.71 21.92 -56.74
C HIS A 688 12.16 22.00 -56.85
N THR A 689 11.41 22.66 -55.94
CA THR A 689 11.76 23.51 -54.77
C THR A 689 10.70 23.37 -53.64
N ALA A 690 11.00 23.83 -52.41
CA ALA A 690 10.07 23.83 -51.28
C ALA A 690 9.37 25.19 -51.03
N SER A 691 8.29 25.19 -50.23
CA SER A 691 7.62 26.39 -49.69
C SER A 691 7.30 26.23 -48.20
N GLY A 692 7.28 27.32 -47.43
CA GLY A 692 7.36 27.32 -45.96
C GLY A 692 6.03 27.35 -45.18
N PRO A 693 6.11 27.51 -43.83
CA PRO A 693 4.99 27.34 -42.90
C PRO A 693 4.40 28.65 -42.34
N GLU A 694 3.19 28.59 -41.79
CA GLU A 694 2.66 29.54 -40.81
C GLU A 694 1.84 28.81 -39.74
N ASP A 695 2.07 29.10 -38.45
CA ASP A 695 1.16 28.68 -37.37
C ASP A 695 1.29 29.59 -36.12
N VAL A 696 0.79 30.82 -36.22
CA VAL A 696 0.92 31.86 -35.17
C VAL A 696 -0.20 31.77 -34.11
N ALA A 697 -1.29 31.06 -34.41
CA ALA A 697 -2.50 31.03 -33.57
C ALA A 697 -2.29 30.34 -32.20
N LEU A 698 -1.44 29.31 -32.13
CA LEU A 698 -1.27 28.49 -30.92
C LEU A 698 -0.56 29.26 -29.78
N TYR A 699 0.37 30.15 -30.11
CA TYR A 699 1.19 30.87 -29.13
C TYR A 699 0.38 31.83 -28.25
N VAL A 700 -0.67 32.45 -28.79
CA VAL A 700 -1.49 33.43 -28.05
C VAL A 700 -2.30 32.75 -26.94
N GLY A 701 -2.78 31.52 -27.16
CA GLY A 701 -3.53 30.76 -26.16
C GLY A 701 -2.66 30.32 -24.97
N LEU A 702 -1.44 29.84 -25.25
CA LEU A 702 -0.49 29.39 -24.22
C LEU A 702 -0.08 30.53 -23.26
N ILE A 703 0.12 31.74 -23.78
CA ILE A 703 0.49 32.91 -22.96
C ILE A 703 -0.63 33.28 -21.97
N ALA A 704 -1.90 33.22 -22.38
CA ALA A 704 -3.03 33.52 -21.49
C ALA A 704 -3.13 32.52 -20.32
N VAL A 705 -2.93 31.22 -20.58
CA VAL A 705 -2.92 30.18 -19.54
C VAL A 705 -1.74 30.37 -18.58
N ALA A 706 -0.54 30.66 -19.10
CA ALA A 706 0.65 30.92 -18.29
C ALA A 706 0.48 32.13 -17.36
N VAL A 707 -0.16 33.21 -17.82
CA VAL A 707 -0.47 34.39 -16.98
C VAL A 707 -1.47 34.07 -15.88
N CYS A 708 -2.53 33.29 -16.17
CA CYS A 708 -3.47 32.85 -15.14
C CYS A 708 -2.80 31.96 -14.08
N LEU A 709 -1.92 31.04 -14.48
CA LEU A 709 -1.16 30.20 -13.55
C LEU A 709 -0.18 31.03 -12.70
N LEU A 710 0.51 32.03 -13.27
CA LEU A 710 1.37 32.96 -12.54
C LEU A 710 0.58 33.81 -11.52
N LEU A 711 -0.63 34.26 -11.85
CA LEU A 711 -1.49 34.99 -10.93
C LEU A 711 -2.00 34.09 -9.79
N LEU A 712 -2.38 32.85 -10.07
CA LEU A 712 -2.74 31.87 -9.04
C LEU A 712 -1.53 31.53 -8.14
N LEU A 713 -0.33 31.41 -8.70
CA LEU A 713 0.90 31.20 -7.94
C LEU A 713 1.22 32.41 -7.06
N LEU A 714 1.03 33.63 -7.56
CA LEU A 714 1.18 34.86 -6.77
C LEU A 714 0.16 34.94 -5.63
N VAL A 715 -1.10 34.55 -5.84
CA VAL A 715 -2.11 34.48 -4.77
C VAL A 715 -1.73 33.42 -3.74
N LEU A 716 -1.27 32.24 -4.16
CA LEU A 716 -0.77 31.20 -3.25
C LEU A 716 0.46 31.67 -2.45
N ILE A 717 1.41 32.36 -3.09
CA ILE A 717 2.57 32.95 -2.42
C ILE A 717 2.14 34.05 -1.43
N LEU A 718 1.18 34.91 -1.79
CA LEU A 718 0.65 35.93 -0.86
C LEU A 718 -0.08 35.29 0.33
N VAL A 719 -0.86 34.23 0.13
CA VAL A 719 -1.50 33.46 1.21
C VAL A 719 -0.43 32.77 2.09
N TYR A 720 0.61 32.21 1.50
CA TYR A 720 1.72 31.58 2.22
C TYR A 720 2.54 32.59 3.03
N CYS A 721 2.86 33.76 2.46
CA CYS A 721 3.54 34.84 3.16
C CYS A 721 2.69 35.39 4.31
N ARG A 722 1.39 35.65 4.09
CA ARG A 722 0.48 36.07 5.18
C ARG A 722 0.28 35.01 6.25
N LYS A 723 0.40 33.71 5.93
CA LYS A 723 0.43 32.63 6.91
C LYS A 723 1.75 32.61 7.71
N LYS A 724 2.85 33.11 7.14
CA LYS A 724 4.16 33.21 7.82
C LYS A 724 4.32 34.50 8.66
N GLU A 725 3.64 35.58 8.30
CA GLU A 725 3.57 36.83 9.09
C GLU A 725 2.66 36.72 10.33
N GLY A 726 1.92 35.61 10.48
CA GLY A 726 1.01 35.36 11.61
C GLY A 726 1.64 34.82 12.90
N LEU A 727 2.97 34.88 13.06
CA LEU A 727 3.66 34.33 14.23
C LEU A 727 4.85 35.19 14.71
N ASP A 728 4.70 36.52 14.75
CA ASP A 728 5.51 37.36 15.65
C ASP A 728 4.83 38.73 15.94
N SER A 729 3.92 38.77 16.93
CA SER A 729 3.37 40.02 17.50
C SER A 729 2.51 39.77 18.76
N ASP A 730 3.13 39.35 19.86
CA ASP A 730 2.57 39.57 21.21
C ASP A 730 3.64 40.28 22.06
N VAL A 731 3.70 41.61 21.94
CA VAL A 731 4.69 42.46 22.61
C VAL A 731 4.09 43.06 23.87
N ALA A 732 4.64 42.66 25.02
CA ALA A 732 4.72 43.35 26.31
C ALA A 732 3.48 44.11 26.84
N ASP A 733 3.07 43.79 28.08
CA ASP A 733 3.51 44.69 29.16
C ASP A 733 3.42 44.06 30.58
N SER A 734 4.51 44.21 31.36
CA SER A 734 4.48 44.84 32.68
C SER A 734 5.87 44.83 33.34
N SER A 735 6.43 46.03 33.49
CA SER A 735 7.74 46.31 34.10
C SER A 735 7.84 46.02 35.61
N ILE A 736 9.07 45.91 36.15
CA ILE A 736 9.47 46.66 37.36
C ILE A 736 11.02 46.79 37.53
N LEU A 737 11.46 48.05 37.57
CA LEU A 737 12.62 48.66 38.29
C LEU A 737 14.09 48.17 38.13
N THR A 738 14.90 49.11 37.61
CA THR A 738 16.24 49.56 38.10
C THR A 738 17.49 48.64 37.99
N SER A 739 18.72 49.14 37.81
CA SER A 739 19.24 50.43 37.28
C SER A 739 20.77 50.39 37.17
N GLY A 740 21.40 51.00 36.15
CA GLY A 740 22.85 51.24 36.15
C GLY A 740 23.47 51.61 34.79
N PHE A 741 24.10 52.78 34.71
CA PHE A 741 24.91 53.20 33.56
C PHE A 741 26.39 52.80 33.73
N GLN A 742 27.04 52.43 32.62
CA GLN A 742 28.36 52.89 32.09
C GLN A 742 29.40 53.59 33.03
N PRO A 743 30.73 53.54 32.76
CA PRO A 743 31.52 52.60 31.91
C PRO A 743 33.01 52.37 32.32
N VAL A 744 33.82 51.81 31.39
CA VAL A 744 35.30 51.94 31.23
C VAL A 744 36.27 51.23 32.20
N SER A 745 36.89 50.15 31.68
CA SER A 745 38.33 49.80 31.65
C SER A 745 39.25 49.88 32.89
N ILE A 746 40.04 48.80 33.11
CA ILE A 746 41.53 48.83 33.19
C ILE A 746 42.11 47.39 33.06
N LYS A 747 43.34 47.27 32.54
CA LYS A 747 44.17 46.04 32.35
C LYS A 747 45.36 46.06 33.34
N PRO A 748 46.20 45.02 33.55
CA PRO A 748 46.12 43.57 33.25
C PRO A 748 46.22 42.72 34.57
N SER A 749 46.43 41.40 34.68
CA SER A 749 47.31 40.47 33.95
C SER A 749 47.18 38.99 34.44
N LYS A 750 47.79 38.05 33.68
CA LYS A 750 48.19 36.66 34.01
C LYS A 750 47.14 35.56 34.31
N ALA A 751 47.09 34.65 33.33
CA ALA A 751 47.39 33.20 33.44
C ALA A 751 46.35 32.18 33.96
N ASP A 752 46.34 31.07 33.19
CA ASP A 752 45.91 29.70 33.49
C ASP A 752 44.41 29.37 33.67
N SER A 753 44.12 28.06 33.61
CA SER A 753 42.87 27.43 33.14
C SER A 753 42.65 26.09 33.87
N PRO A 754 41.65 25.22 33.54
CA PRO A 754 40.50 25.35 32.62
C PRO A 754 39.14 24.92 33.26
N HIS A 755 38.03 24.91 32.51
CA HIS A 755 37.01 23.82 32.53
C HIS A 755 35.87 23.99 31.49
N LEU A 756 35.35 22.84 31.02
CA LEU A 756 33.98 22.52 30.55
C LEU A 756 33.37 23.16 29.26
N LEU A 757 33.46 22.37 28.17
CA LEU A 757 32.37 21.80 27.34
C LEU A 757 31.35 22.64 26.53
N THR A 758 30.85 21.96 25.48
CA THR A 758 29.70 22.25 24.58
C THR A 758 29.81 23.48 23.66
N ILE A 759 29.76 23.40 22.31
CA ILE A 759 28.79 22.78 21.36
C ILE A 759 27.49 23.63 21.30
N GLN A 760 27.02 24.21 20.18
CA GLN A 760 27.41 24.12 18.75
C GLN A 760 27.11 25.46 17.99
N PRO A 761 26.72 25.47 16.69
CA PRO A 761 27.55 25.71 15.51
C PRO A 761 27.43 27.12 14.88
N ASP A 762 28.30 27.44 13.93
CA ASP A 762 27.87 28.16 12.72
C ASP A 762 28.73 27.78 11.49
N LEU A 763 28.26 28.08 10.28
CA LEU A 763 28.76 27.51 9.03
C LEU A 763 29.74 28.42 8.26
N SER A 764 30.55 27.80 7.40
CA SER A 764 31.49 28.37 6.41
C SER A 764 32.88 28.83 6.90
N THR A 765 33.87 27.99 6.57
CA THR A 765 35.20 28.30 6.01
C THR A 765 35.57 29.80 5.85
N THR A 766 36.77 30.25 6.24
CA THR A 766 38.04 29.75 5.66
C THR A 766 39.29 29.84 6.55
N THR A 767 40.26 28.98 6.21
CA THR A 767 41.71 29.01 6.48
C THR A 767 42.33 30.40 6.65
N THR A 768 43.17 30.58 7.67
CA THR A 768 44.20 31.62 7.71
C THR A 768 45.57 31.05 7.33
N THR A 769 46.06 31.46 6.17
CA THR A 769 47.42 31.18 5.67
C THR A 769 48.49 31.90 6.50
N TYR A 770 49.71 31.36 6.49
CA TYR A 770 50.92 32.12 6.88
C TYR A 770 51.09 33.36 5.98
N GLN A 771 51.73 34.42 6.49
CA GLN A 771 51.85 35.71 5.79
C GLN A 771 52.88 35.70 4.65
N GLY A 772 52.59 36.44 3.57
CA GLY A 772 53.41 36.50 2.35
C GLY A 772 53.58 37.89 1.67
N SER A 773 53.09 38.97 2.28
CA SER A 773 53.42 40.39 2.00
C SER A 773 53.00 41.08 0.67
N LEU A 774 52.29 42.20 0.83
CA LEU A 774 52.31 43.46 0.03
C LEU A 774 51.72 43.54 -1.40
N CYS A 775 50.46 44.02 -1.42
CA CYS A 775 50.00 45.25 -2.12
C CYS A 775 49.43 45.22 -3.57
N PRO A 776 48.51 46.17 -3.92
CA PRO A 776 47.41 45.87 -4.86
C PRO A 776 47.09 46.95 -5.92
N ARG A 777 46.16 46.66 -6.87
CA ARG A 777 44.93 47.47 -7.15
C ARG A 777 44.09 47.04 -8.38
N GLN A 778 42.76 47.15 -8.22
CA GLN A 778 41.71 47.59 -9.16
C GLN A 778 41.20 46.75 -10.37
N ASP A 779 39.89 46.53 -10.33
CA ASP A 779 38.83 46.96 -11.28
C ASP A 779 38.99 46.82 -12.82
N GLY A 780 38.01 46.20 -13.48
CA GLY A 780 37.69 46.50 -14.90
C GLY A 780 37.16 45.31 -15.74
N PRO A 781 36.16 45.46 -16.65
CA PRO A 781 35.49 44.30 -17.26
C PRO A 781 35.46 44.21 -18.82
N SER A 782 35.56 42.98 -19.35
CA SER A 782 35.12 42.53 -20.71
C SER A 782 35.89 43.12 -21.93
N PRO A 783 35.60 42.78 -23.22
CA PRO A 783 34.69 41.77 -23.79
C PRO A 783 35.17 40.94 -25.05
N LYS A 784 34.51 39.79 -25.30
CA LYS A 784 34.13 39.18 -26.63
C LYS A 784 35.20 38.64 -27.63
N PHE A 785 34.66 37.88 -28.61
CA PHE A 785 35.22 37.33 -29.88
C PHE A 785 36.17 36.09 -29.81
N GLN A 786 36.19 35.16 -30.78
CA GLN A 786 35.12 34.51 -31.59
C GLN A 786 35.67 33.31 -32.43
N LEU A 787 34.78 32.40 -32.84
CA LEU A 787 34.76 31.59 -34.09
C LEU A 787 35.76 30.41 -34.38
N THR A 788 35.14 29.22 -34.58
CA THR A 788 35.24 28.27 -35.74
C THR A 788 36.31 27.16 -35.91
N ASN A 789 35.75 25.95 -36.10
CA ASN A 789 36.04 24.91 -37.13
C ASN A 789 37.33 24.06 -37.09
N GLY A 790 37.21 22.74 -37.38
CA GLY A 790 38.42 21.91 -37.60
C GLY A 790 38.35 20.37 -37.81
N HIS A 791 37.18 19.75 -38.00
CA HIS A 791 36.95 18.41 -38.62
C HIS A 791 38.06 17.30 -38.77
N LEU A 792 37.65 16.06 -38.40
CA LEU A 792 37.95 14.73 -39.02
C LEU A 792 39.24 13.91 -38.68
N LEU A 793 38.96 12.77 -38.03
CA LEU A 793 39.44 11.39 -38.26
C LEU A 793 40.91 10.92 -38.01
N SER A 794 40.96 9.85 -37.21
CA SER A 794 41.96 8.78 -36.95
C SER A 794 42.47 8.03 -38.21
N PRO A 795 43.51 7.13 -38.18
CA PRO A 795 43.84 6.20 -37.07
C PRO A 795 45.30 5.66 -36.87
N LEU A 796 45.44 4.83 -35.81
CA LEU A 796 46.39 3.70 -35.58
C LEU A 796 47.93 3.89 -35.70
N GLY A 797 48.66 3.50 -34.64
CA GLY A 797 50.13 3.28 -34.67
C GLY A 797 50.66 2.63 -33.38
N SER A 798 51.25 1.45 -33.47
CA SER A 798 51.69 0.63 -32.32
C SER A 798 53.12 0.94 -31.84
N GLY A 799 53.41 0.84 -30.52
CA GLY A 799 54.71 0.33 -30.07
C GLY A 799 55.38 0.90 -28.80
N ARG A 800 55.40 0.07 -27.74
CA ARG A 800 56.49 -0.10 -26.74
C ARG A 800 56.65 0.93 -25.60
N HIS A 801 57.24 0.47 -24.49
CA HIS A 801 57.27 1.15 -23.18
C HIS A 801 58.52 2.01 -22.94
N THR A 802 58.33 3.17 -22.28
CA THR A 802 59.24 3.73 -21.26
C THR A 802 58.41 4.51 -20.22
N LEU A 803 58.77 4.39 -18.93
CA LEU A 803 58.17 5.14 -17.82
C LEU A 803 58.97 6.42 -17.56
N HIS A 804 58.34 7.59 -17.57
CA HIS A 804 58.81 8.79 -16.88
C HIS A 804 57.63 9.69 -16.46
N HIS A 805 57.81 10.46 -15.38
CA HIS A 805 56.77 11.30 -14.78
C HIS A 805 56.45 12.56 -15.60
N SER A 806 55.17 12.81 -15.81
CA SER A 806 54.58 14.16 -15.84
C SER A 806 53.10 14.09 -15.48
N SER A 807 52.57 15.14 -14.84
CA SER A 807 51.14 15.31 -14.56
C SER A 807 50.45 16.07 -15.70
N PRO A 808 49.13 15.87 -15.86
CA PRO A 808 48.27 17.04 -15.93
C PRO A 808 46.95 16.86 -15.16
N THR A 809 46.73 17.70 -14.14
CA THR A 809 45.42 17.90 -13.51
C THR A 809 44.58 18.86 -14.36
N SER A 810 43.96 18.36 -15.44
CA SER A 810 43.04 19.15 -16.29
C SER A 810 41.92 18.36 -16.97
N GLU A 811 42.04 17.03 -17.15
CA GLU A 811 41.00 16.23 -17.84
C GLU A 811 39.87 15.73 -16.92
N ALA A 812 40.02 15.87 -15.59
CA ALA A 812 39.04 15.36 -14.62
C ALA A 812 37.70 16.12 -14.62
N GLU A 813 37.72 17.45 -14.84
CA GLU A 813 36.53 18.28 -14.68
C GLU A 813 35.56 18.17 -15.88
N ASP A 814 36.05 18.06 -17.12
CA ASP A 814 35.19 17.92 -18.31
C ASP A 814 34.71 16.48 -18.58
N PHE A 815 35.18 15.50 -17.79
CA PHE A 815 34.54 14.19 -17.74
C PHE A 815 33.31 14.19 -16.82
N VAL A 816 33.40 14.88 -15.67
CA VAL A 816 32.29 15.03 -14.71
C VAL A 816 31.16 15.88 -15.30
N SER A 817 31.47 16.90 -16.12
CA SER A 817 30.47 17.71 -16.82
C SER A 817 29.53 16.86 -17.70
N ARG A 818 30.07 15.88 -18.44
CA ARG A 818 29.33 15.07 -19.43
C ARG A 818 28.56 13.90 -18.84
N LEU A 819 28.89 13.44 -17.63
CA LEU A 819 28.09 12.46 -16.89
C LEU A 819 26.83 13.09 -16.24
N SER A 820 26.81 14.41 -16.06
CA SER A 820 25.69 15.12 -15.42
C SER A 820 24.37 15.14 -16.24
N THR A 821 24.40 14.73 -17.51
CA THR A 821 23.26 14.83 -18.44
C THR A 821 22.29 13.64 -18.40
N GLN A 822 22.50 12.65 -17.52
CA GLN A 822 21.51 11.60 -17.23
C GLN A 822 20.74 11.92 -15.93
N ASN A 823 19.44 12.18 -16.07
CA ASN A 823 18.57 12.69 -14.99
C ASN A 823 18.37 11.75 -13.78
N TYR A 824 18.90 10.52 -13.80
CA TYR A 824 18.74 9.53 -12.72
C TYR A 824 19.59 9.79 -11.48
N PHE A 825 20.67 10.59 -11.56
CA PHE A 825 21.63 10.76 -10.46
C PHE A 825 21.28 11.87 -9.44
N ARG A 826 20.11 12.52 -9.55
CA ARG A 826 19.79 13.73 -8.76
C ARG A 826 19.03 13.50 -7.45
N SER A 827 18.83 12.23 -7.03
CA SER A 827 17.89 11.85 -5.95
C SER A 827 18.44 10.86 -4.91
N LEU A 828 19.76 10.81 -4.69
CA LEU A 828 20.38 10.00 -3.62
C LEU A 828 20.76 10.87 -2.41
N PRO A 829 20.12 10.70 -1.23
CA PRO A 829 20.47 11.43 -0.02
C PRO A 829 21.87 11.05 0.50
N ARG A 830 22.77 12.03 0.57
CA ARG A 830 24.13 11.83 1.10
C ARG A 830 24.11 11.85 2.64
N GLY A 831 24.29 10.68 3.26
CA GLY A 831 24.65 10.58 4.69
C GLY A 831 23.69 9.85 5.63
N THR A 832 23.00 8.79 5.20
CA THR A 832 22.20 7.92 6.10
C THR A 832 23.03 6.75 6.64
N SER A 833 22.75 6.31 7.88
CA SER A 833 23.49 5.25 8.60
C SER A 833 23.42 3.84 8.00
N ASN A 834 22.55 3.66 7.00
CA ASN A 834 22.18 2.39 6.39
C ASN A 834 22.60 2.34 4.90
N MET A 835 23.43 3.30 4.45
CA MET A 835 23.97 3.37 3.09
C MET A 835 25.49 3.60 3.14
N ALA A 836 26.22 2.91 2.26
CA ALA A 836 27.61 3.17 1.94
C ALA A 836 27.75 3.38 0.43
N TYR A 837 28.68 4.24 0.01
CA TYR A 837 29.04 4.41 -1.40
C TYR A 837 30.55 4.61 -1.55
N GLY A 838 31.09 4.25 -2.71
CA GLY A 838 32.52 4.37 -2.99
C GLY A 838 32.83 4.31 -4.47
N THR A 839 33.99 4.86 -4.85
CA THR A 839 34.43 4.95 -6.25
C THR A 839 35.55 3.96 -6.50
N PHE A 840 35.29 2.98 -7.35
CA PHE A 840 36.15 1.82 -7.58
C PHE A 840 36.63 1.75 -9.03
N ASN A 841 37.84 1.22 -9.23
CA ASN A 841 38.43 1.00 -10.55
C ASN A 841 38.88 -0.47 -10.67
N PHE A 842 39.67 -0.81 -11.70
CA PHE A 842 40.16 -2.17 -11.93
C PHE A 842 40.99 -2.80 -10.79
N LEU A 843 41.48 -2.02 -9.81
CA LEU A 843 42.14 -2.54 -8.61
C LEU A 843 41.14 -3.17 -7.62
N GLY A 844 39.84 -2.92 -7.79
CA GLY A 844 38.79 -3.39 -6.90
C GLY A 844 38.69 -2.59 -5.60
N GLY A 845 38.05 -3.19 -4.60
CA GLY A 845 37.86 -2.62 -3.27
C GLY A 845 36.81 -3.37 -2.44
N ARG A 846 36.43 -2.81 -1.30
CA ARG A 846 35.36 -3.32 -0.43
C ARG A 846 34.47 -2.16 0.01
N LEU A 847 33.17 -2.38 0.03
CA LEU A 847 32.15 -1.44 0.50
C LEU A 847 31.38 -2.12 1.64
N MET A 848 31.12 -1.42 2.75
CA MET A 848 30.56 -2.01 3.97
C MET A 848 29.59 -1.06 4.65
N ILE A 849 28.51 -1.58 5.22
CA ILE A 849 27.63 -0.83 6.13
C ILE A 849 28.08 -1.18 7.56
N PRO A 850 28.70 -0.25 8.32
CA PRO A 850 29.28 -0.58 9.63
C PRO A 850 28.26 -1.23 10.58
N ASN A 851 28.72 -2.28 11.26
CA ASN A 851 28.02 -3.01 12.31
C ASN A 851 26.73 -3.72 11.85
N THR A 852 26.67 -4.20 10.61
CA THR A 852 25.48 -4.91 10.07
C THR A 852 25.80 -6.26 9.40
N GLY A 853 27.05 -6.72 9.40
CA GLY A 853 27.53 -7.88 8.62
C GLY A 853 27.58 -7.63 7.10
N ILE A 854 26.75 -6.72 6.59
CA ILE A 854 26.57 -6.45 5.16
C ILE A 854 27.81 -5.79 4.55
N SER A 855 28.44 -6.50 3.59
CA SER A 855 29.58 -5.98 2.82
C SER A 855 29.61 -6.50 1.39
N LEU A 856 30.09 -5.65 0.47
CA LEU A 856 30.29 -5.95 -0.95
C LEU A 856 31.79 -5.92 -1.26
N LEU A 857 32.36 -7.07 -1.58
CA LEU A 857 33.74 -7.20 -2.06
C LEU A 857 33.77 -7.13 -3.60
N ILE A 858 34.58 -6.22 -4.13
CA ILE A 858 34.77 -6.00 -5.57
C ILE A 858 36.18 -6.48 -5.93
N PRO A 859 36.37 -7.68 -6.50
CA PRO A 859 37.70 -8.24 -6.74
C PRO A 859 38.55 -7.44 -7.74
N PRO A 860 39.90 -7.62 -7.74
CA PRO A 860 40.75 -7.07 -8.78
C PRO A 860 40.36 -7.58 -10.18
N ASP A 861 40.47 -6.70 -11.18
CA ASP A 861 39.92 -6.80 -12.55
C ASP A 861 38.42 -7.20 -12.66
N ALA A 862 37.60 -7.03 -11.60
CA ALA A 862 36.15 -7.14 -11.73
C ALA A 862 35.54 -5.94 -12.48
N ILE A 863 36.15 -4.75 -12.32
CA ILE A 863 35.84 -3.56 -13.12
C ILE A 863 36.80 -3.51 -14.32
N PRO A 864 36.31 -3.27 -15.56
CA PRO A 864 37.17 -3.17 -16.74
C PRO A 864 38.26 -2.10 -16.61
N ARG A 865 39.47 -2.41 -17.09
CA ARG A 865 40.59 -1.45 -17.11
C ARG A 865 40.22 -0.22 -17.96
N GLY A 866 40.56 0.96 -17.47
CA GLY A 866 40.13 2.25 -18.05
C GLY A 866 38.70 2.68 -17.68
N LYS A 867 37.94 1.88 -16.91
CA LYS A 867 36.67 2.32 -16.30
C LYS A 867 36.82 2.56 -14.79
N ILE A 868 35.97 3.45 -14.30
CA ILE A 868 35.77 3.78 -12.89
C ILE A 868 34.26 3.79 -12.66
N TYR A 869 33.80 3.18 -11.58
CA TYR A 869 32.38 3.12 -11.20
C TYR A 869 32.18 3.61 -9.77
N GLU A 870 31.24 4.53 -9.58
CA GLU A 870 30.65 4.81 -8.27
C GLU A 870 29.63 3.69 -7.98
N ILE A 871 29.82 2.99 -6.87
CA ILE A 871 28.99 1.84 -6.45
C ILE A 871 28.45 2.14 -5.06
N TYR A 872 27.16 1.86 -4.85
CA TYR A 872 26.47 1.97 -3.57
C TYR A 872 26.06 0.60 -3.02
N LEU A 873 25.86 0.56 -1.71
CA LEU A 873 25.38 -0.55 -0.91
C LEU A 873 24.40 0.00 0.13
N THR A 874 23.18 -0.55 0.19
CA THR A 874 22.08 0.00 1.00
C THR A 874 21.29 -1.11 1.68
N LEU A 875 21.10 -1.00 2.98
CA LEU A 875 20.17 -1.80 3.78
C LEU A 875 18.79 -1.14 3.73
N HIS A 876 17.76 -1.90 3.35
CA HIS A 876 16.36 -1.46 3.34
C HIS A 876 15.61 -2.00 4.55
N LYS A 877 14.69 -1.21 5.11
CA LYS A 877 13.73 -1.73 6.09
C LYS A 877 12.70 -2.63 5.38
N PRO A 878 12.14 -3.65 6.08
CA PRO A 878 11.03 -4.43 5.55
C PRO A 878 9.78 -3.59 5.20
N GLU A 879 9.61 -2.45 5.87
CA GLU A 879 8.52 -1.49 5.64
C GLU A 879 8.70 -0.71 4.32
N ASP A 880 9.94 -0.33 3.97
CA ASP A 880 10.26 0.42 2.74
C ASP A 880 10.12 -0.44 1.47
N VAL A 881 10.33 -1.76 1.59
CA VAL A 881 10.43 -2.68 0.45
C VAL A 881 9.66 -3.97 0.71
N ARG A 882 8.42 -4.01 0.22
CA ARG A 882 7.56 -5.19 0.31
C ARG A 882 8.09 -6.35 -0.55
N LEU A 883 8.54 -7.41 0.12
CA LEU A 883 8.93 -8.69 -0.50
C LEU A 883 7.71 -9.64 -0.55
N PRO A 884 7.32 -10.18 -1.72
CA PRO A 884 6.28 -11.21 -1.81
C PRO A 884 6.82 -12.58 -1.35
N LEU A 885 6.42 -12.96 -0.14
CA LEU A 885 6.54 -14.32 0.40
C LEU A 885 5.30 -15.12 0.00
N ALA A 886 5.48 -16.36 -0.43
CA ALA A 886 4.40 -17.24 -0.89
C ALA A 886 4.35 -18.54 -0.06
N GLY A 887 3.14 -19.03 0.26
CA GLY A 887 2.97 -20.25 1.05
C GLY A 887 3.62 -20.12 2.44
N CYS A 888 4.46 -21.09 2.81
CA CYS A 888 5.19 -21.14 4.08
C CYS A 888 6.57 -20.44 4.02
N GLN A 889 6.81 -19.59 3.01
CA GLN A 889 8.06 -18.83 2.88
C GLN A 889 8.22 -17.77 3.97
N THR A 890 9.44 -17.65 4.49
CA THR A 890 9.84 -16.66 5.48
C THR A 890 11.16 -15.98 5.11
N LEU A 891 11.31 -14.72 5.49
CA LEU A 891 12.55 -13.95 5.31
C LEU A 891 13.63 -14.45 6.29
N LEU A 892 14.84 -14.69 5.77
CA LEU A 892 15.99 -15.17 6.56
C LEU A 892 17.13 -14.16 6.67
N SER A 893 17.34 -13.29 5.69
CA SER A 893 18.33 -12.20 5.70
C SER A 893 17.66 -10.81 5.71
N PRO A 894 18.39 -9.72 6.02
CA PRO A 894 17.99 -8.37 5.61
C PRO A 894 17.83 -8.24 4.09
N ILE A 895 17.11 -7.20 3.66
CA ILE A 895 16.95 -6.81 2.25
C ILE A 895 18.05 -5.81 1.87
N VAL A 896 18.91 -6.18 0.91
CA VAL A 896 20.11 -5.41 0.57
C VAL A 896 20.12 -5.05 -0.92
N SER A 897 20.39 -3.78 -1.23
CA SER A 897 20.67 -3.32 -2.60
C SER A 897 22.15 -3.02 -2.78
N CYS A 898 22.76 -3.55 -3.84
CA CYS A 898 24.00 -3.03 -4.40
C CYS A 898 23.71 -2.45 -5.80
N GLY A 899 24.40 -1.38 -6.19
CA GLY A 899 24.12 -0.72 -7.48
C GLY A 899 25.14 0.35 -7.86
N PRO A 900 24.91 1.09 -8.96
CA PRO A 900 23.71 1.06 -9.79
C PRO A 900 23.56 -0.25 -10.60
N PRO A 901 22.32 -0.67 -10.93
CA PRO A 901 22.09 -1.82 -11.82
C PRO A 901 22.59 -1.51 -13.24
N GLY A 902 22.98 -2.57 -13.98
CA GLY A 902 23.43 -2.45 -15.37
C GLY A 902 24.91 -2.07 -15.57
N VAL A 903 25.72 -1.93 -14.51
CA VAL A 903 27.18 -1.79 -14.64
C VAL A 903 27.82 -3.06 -15.21
N LEU A 904 28.82 -2.89 -16.09
CA LEU A 904 29.50 -4.01 -16.73
C LEU A 904 30.65 -4.53 -15.85
N LEU A 905 30.42 -5.67 -15.20
CA LEU A 905 31.43 -6.39 -14.44
C LEU A 905 32.04 -7.52 -15.29
N THR A 906 33.35 -7.72 -15.19
CA THR A 906 34.12 -8.77 -15.90
C THR A 906 34.52 -9.95 -15.03
N ARG A 907 34.23 -9.87 -13.72
CA ARG A 907 34.32 -10.97 -12.73
C ARG A 907 33.19 -10.76 -11.71
N PRO A 908 32.66 -11.82 -11.07
CA PRO A 908 31.65 -11.67 -10.04
C PRO A 908 32.18 -10.88 -8.84
N VAL A 909 31.34 -10.01 -8.30
CA VAL A 909 31.50 -9.41 -6.97
C VAL A 909 30.87 -10.32 -5.93
N ILE A 910 31.28 -10.21 -4.66
CA ILE A 910 30.70 -10.99 -3.55
C ILE A 910 29.93 -10.06 -2.62
N LEU A 911 28.61 -10.24 -2.55
CA LEU A 911 27.73 -9.63 -1.56
C LEU A 911 27.60 -10.57 -0.36
N THR A 912 28.07 -10.11 0.80
CA THR A 912 27.91 -10.77 2.10
C THR A 912 26.67 -10.21 2.79
N MET A 913 25.80 -11.10 3.29
CA MET A 913 24.68 -10.75 4.17
C MET A 913 24.51 -11.82 5.25
N ASP A 914 24.15 -11.39 6.45
CA ASP A 914 23.81 -12.32 7.54
C ASP A 914 22.49 -13.05 7.24
N HIS A 915 22.26 -14.19 7.89
CA HIS A 915 20.93 -14.78 7.96
C HIS A 915 20.67 -15.42 9.33
N CYS A 916 19.40 -15.61 9.66
CA CYS A 916 18.96 -16.27 10.90
C CYS A 916 18.65 -17.77 10.74
N GLY A 917 18.48 -18.29 9.52
CA GLY A 917 18.17 -19.71 9.31
C GLY A 917 19.30 -20.64 9.78
N GLU A 918 18.95 -21.81 10.32
CA GLU A 918 19.89 -22.89 10.63
C GLU A 918 20.04 -23.82 9.40
N PRO A 919 21.20 -23.82 8.71
CA PRO A 919 21.33 -24.44 7.39
C PRO A 919 21.31 -25.97 7.47
N SER A 920 20.20 -26.58 7.06
CA SER A 920 20.05 -28.04 6.97
C SER A 920 19.18 -28.42 5.75
N PRO A 921 19.71 -29.22 4.79
CA PRO A 921 19.05 -29.47 3.51
C PRO A 921 17.80 -30.36 3.62
N GLU A 922 17.65 -31.09 4.73
CA GLU A 922 16.47 -31.93 4.99
C GLU A 922 15.29 -31.15 5.61
N SER A 923 15.50 -29.91 6.08
CA SER A 923 14.45 -29.10 6.73
C SER A 923 14.16 -27.77 6.03
N TRP A 924 15.04 -27.26 5.16
CA TRP A 924 14.85 -25.99 4.48
C TRP A 924 15.04 -26.08 2.95
N SER A 925 14.05 -25.59 2.20
CA SER A 925 14.26 -25.09 0.84
C SER A 925 14.71 -23.63 0.94
N LEU A 926 15.92 -23.33 0.46
CA LEU A 926 16.53 -22.01 0.61
C LEU A 926 16.70 -21.34 -0.76
N ARG A 927 16.12 -20.15 -0.93
CA ARG A 927 16.03 -19.44 -2.20
C ARG A 927 16.60 -18.03 -2.08
N LEU A 928 17.52 -17.68 -2.97
CA LEU A 928 17.94 -16.31 -3.18
C LEU A 928 16.94 -15.62 -4.11
N LYS A 929 16.25 -14.59 -3.63
CA LYS A 929 15.41 -13.73 -4.47
C LYS A 929 16.17 -12.47 -4.87
N LYS A 930 15.92 -12.00 -6.10
CA LYS A 930 16.43 -10.74 -6.63
C LYS A 930 15.25 -9.89 -7.12
N GLN A 931 15.33 -8.57 -6.98
CA GLN A 931 14.37 -7.66 -7.60
C GLN A 931 14.80 -7.27 -9.02
N SER A 932 13.86 -7.29 -9.96
CA SER A 932 14.04 -6.83 -11.34
C SER A 932 14.06 -5.30 -11.44
N CYS A 933 14.35 -4.77 -12.63
CA CYS A 933 14.25 -3.34 -12.92
C CYS A 933 12.79 -2.82 -12.89
N GLU A 934 11.81 -3.71 -13.06
CA GLU A 934 10.37 -3.39 -13.04
C GLU A 934 9.76 -3.48 -11.63
N GLY A 935 10.54 -3.95 -10.65
CA GLY A 935 10.10 -4.11 -9.26
C GLY A 935 9.49 -5.48 -8.92
N SER A 936 9.35 -6.39 -9.88
CA SER A 936 9.05 -7.81 -9.62
C SER A 936 10.18 -8.46 -8.80
N TRP A 937 9.85 -9.49 -8.02
CA TRP A 937 10.82 -10.30 -7.30
C TRP A 937 10.86 -11.71 -7.88
N GLU A 938 12.07 -12.20 -8.18
CA GLU A 938 12.33 -13.45 -8.90
C GLU A 938 13.26 -14.35 -8.08
N ASP A 939 12.96 -15.65 -8.03
CA ASP A 939 13.82 -16.67 -7.42
C ASP A 939 15.01 -16.94 -8.38
N VAL A 940 16.21 -16.43 -8.08
CA VAL A 940 17.38 -16.49 -8.99
C VAL A 940 18.36 -17.62 -8.71
N LEU A 941 18.27 -18.26 -7.54
CA LEU A 941 19.04 -19.45 -7.17
C LEU A 941 18.28 -20.23 -6.09
N HIS A 942 18.07 -21.53 -6.32
CA HIS A 942 17.66 -22.49 -5.29
C HIS A 942 18.93 -23.17 -4.75
N LEU A 943 19.20 -23.05 -3.44
CA LEU A 943 20.40 -23.59 -2.82
C LEU A 943 20.20 -25.09 -2.54
N GLY A 944 21.13 -25.92 -3.04
CA GLY A 944 21.10 -27.39 -2.88
C GLY A 944 20.84 -28.16 -4.18
N GLU A 945 20.38 -27.51 -5.25
CA GLU A 945 20.26 -28.13 -6.58
C GLU A 945 21.57 -28.03 -7.38
N GLU A 946 21.86 -29.05 -8.19
CA GLU A 946 23.08 -29.11 -9.04
C GLU A 946 22.97 -28.27 -10.34
N ALA A 947 21.84 -27.58 -10.56
CA ALA A 947 21.57 -26.83 -11.78
C ALA A 947 22.53 -25.62 -11.94
N PRO A 948 23.31 -25.53 -13.05
CA PRO A 948 24.36 -24.52 -13.18
C PRO A 948 23.80 -23.13 -13.53
N CYS A 949 23.46 -22.33 -12.52
CA CYS A 949 23.23 -20.91 -12.70
C CYS A 949 24.58 -20.18 -12.91
N HIS A 950 24.94 -19.89 -14.17
CA HIS A 950 26.23 -19.28 -14.48
C HIS A 950 26.43 -17.86 -13.92
N LEU A 951 25.35 -17.16 -13.56
CA LEU A 951 25.34 -15.75 -13.12
C LEU A 951 25.33 -15.57 -11.59
N TYR A 952 24.87 -16.59 -10.84
CA TYR A 952 24.65 -16.52 -9.39
C TYR A 952 25.16 -17.77 -8.70
N TYR A 953 25.95 -17.59 -7.65
CA TYR A 953 26.34 -18.66 -6.72
C TYR A 953 26.26 -18.12 -5.30
N CYS A 954 25.81 -18.95 -4.35
CA CYS A 954 25.71 -18.57 -2.95
C CYS A 954 26.42 -19.61 -2.08
N GLN A 955 27.53 -19.22 -1.46
CA GLN A 955 28.06 -20.01 -0.35
C GLN A 955 27.24 -19.68 0.89
N LEU A 956 26.53 -20.67 1.41
CA LEU A 956 25.88 -20.59 2.72
C LEU A 956 26.84 -21.10 3.80
N GLU A 957 26.87 -20.42 4.94
CA GLU A 957 27.57 -20.84 6.16
C GLU A 957 26.61 -20.76 7.36
N ALA A 958 27.08 -21.01 8.58
CA ALA A 958 26.21 -21.10 9.76
C ALA A 958 25.45 -19.79 10.07
N GLY A 959 26.05 -18.63 9.82
CA GLY A 959 25.49 -17.31 10.17
C GLY A 959 25.38 -16.29 9.04
N ALA A 960 26.02 -16.53 7.89
CA ALA A 960 26.05 -15.59 6.76
C ALA A 960 26.04 -16.33 5.42
N CYS A 961 25.60 -15.63 4.37
CA CYS A 961 25.70 -16.11 3.00
C CYS A 961 26.49 -15.15 2.11
N TYR A 962 27.28 -15.72 1.20
CA TYR A 962 28.19 -15.01 0.29
C TYR A 962 27.70 -15.21 -1.14
N VAL A 963 26.96 -14.22 -1.65
CA VAL A 963 26.36 -14.21 -2.98
C VAL A 963 27.38 -13.66 -3.99
N PHE A 964 27.90 -14.54 -4.84
CA PHE A 964 28.61 -14.19 -6.05
C PHE A 964 27.61 -13.71 -7.11
N THR A 965 27.84 -12.54 -7.68
CA THR A 965 27.04 -12.05 -8.82
C THR A 965 27.84 -11.20 -9.80
N GLU A 966 27.54 -11.33 -11.08
CA GLU A 966 28.02 -10.44 -12.15
C GLU A 966 27.01 -9.30 -12.47
N GLN A 967 25.86 -9.25 -11.78
CA GLN A 967 24.84 -8.21 -11.93
C GLN A 967 24.49 -7.58 -10.58
N LEU A 968 24.76 -6.29 -10.41
CA LEU A 968 24.28 -5.54 -9.24
C LEU A 968 22.74 -5.41 -9.26
N GLY A 969 22.13 -5.37 -8.08
CA GLY A 969 20.68 -5.31 -7.89
C GLY A 969 20.29 -5.41 -6.42
N ARG A 970 19.01 -5.64 -6.15
CA ARG A 970 18.47 -5.89 -4.79
C ARG A 970 18.27 -7.37 -4.55
N PHE A 971 18.68 -7.87 -3.39
CA PHE A 971 18.69 -9.28 -3.02
C PHE A 971 18.10 -9.52 -1.62
N ALA A 972 17.56 -10.71 -1.40
CA ALA A 972 17.14 -11.23 -0.10
C ALA A 972 17.17 -12.77 -0.08
N LEU A 973 17.57 -13.38 1.03
CA LEU A 973 17.50 -14.82 1.26
C LEU A 973 16.16 -15.19 1.92
N VAL A 974 15.42 -16.10 1.29
CA VAL A 974 14.12 -16.60 1.73
C VAL A 974 14.23 -18.10 1.99
N GLY A 975 13.62 -18.58 3.09
CA GLY A 975 13.51 -19.99 3.40
C GLY A 975 12.07 -20.47 3.39
N GLU A 976 11.86 -21.72 2.99
CA GLU A 976 10.60 -22.44 3.08
C GLU A 976 10.86 -23.73 3.87
N ALA A 977 10.11 -23.92 4.96
CA ALA A 977 10.30 -25.08 5.83
C ALA A 977 9.70 -26.35 5.19
N LEU A 978 10.51 -27.41 5.15
CA LEU A 978 10.16 -28.74 4.66
C LEU A 978 9.79 -29.71 5.80
N SER A 979 10.10 -29.32 7.04
CA SER A 979 9.94 -30.15 8.24
C SER A 979 9.84 -29.27 9.48
N VAL A 980 9.13 -29.73 10.51
CA VAL A 980 9.04 -29.09 11.85
C VAL A 980 10.40 -29.00 12.58
N ALA A 981 11.43 -29.66 12.05
CA ALA A 981 12.82 -29.51 12.49
C ALA A 981 13.47 -28.19 12.00
N ALA A 982 12.86 -27.49 11.03
CA ALA A 982 13.37 -26.23 10.51
C ALA A 982 13.42 -25.16 11.61
N ALA A 983 14.62 -24.61 11.85
CA ALA A 983 14.85 -23.66 12.93
C ALA A 983 15.45 -22.33 12.45
N LYS A 984 15.02 -21.24 13.09
CA LYS A 984 15.67 -19.92 13.07
C LYS A 984 16.44 -19.71 14.37
N ARG A 985 17.67 -19.21 14.27
CA ARG A 985 18.42 -18.67 15.39
C ARG A 985 17.85 -17.31 15.79
N LEU A 986 17.47 -17.19 17.05
CA LEU A 986 17.09 -15.93 17.69
C LEU A 986 18.19 -15.47 18.64
N LYS A 987 18.51 -14.17 18.63
CA LYS A 987 19.41 -13.52 19.60
C LYS A 987 18.59 -12.88 20.72
N LEU A 988 18.78 -13.41 21.92
CA LEU A 988 18.10 -12.99 23.13
C LEU A 988 18.96 -11.98 23.89
N LEU A 989 18.45 -10.76 24.09
CA LEU A 989 19.15 -9.66 24.77
C LEU A 989 18.34 -9.14 25.96
N LEU A 990 19.01 -8.88 27.09
CA LEU A 990 18.40 -8.34 28.30
C LEU A 990 18.94 -6.94 28.57
N PHE A 991 18.07 -5.94 28.53
CA PHE A 991 18.37 -4.55 28.83
C PHE A 991 17.61 -4.07 30.07
N ALA A 992 18.18 -3.11 30.80
CA ALA A 992 17.54 -2.40 31.91
C ALA A 992 18.11 -0.97 32.01
N PRO A 993 17.37 0.00 32.58
CA PRO A 993 17.83 1.40 32.61
C PRO A 993 19.09 1.57 33.48
N VAL A 994 20.05 2.35 32.97
CA VAL A 994 21.35 2.68 33.60
C VAL A 994 21.16 3.38 34.94
N ALA A 995 20.21 4.32 34.99
CA ALA A 995 19.89 5.09 36.18
C ALA A 995 18.38 5.06 36.40
N CYS A 996 17.96 4.78 37.64
CA CYS A 996 16.56 4.80 38.02
C CYS A 996 16.37 5.40 39.42
N THR A 997 15.61 6.49 39.48
CA THR A 997 15.15 7.15 40.71
C THR A 997 13.78 6.63 41.19
N SER A 998 13.00 6.01 40.29
CA SER A 998 11.68 5.44 40.59
C SER A 998 11.76 4.22 41.52
N LEU A 999 10.64 3.86 42.13
CA LEU A 999 10.46 2.54 42.75
C LEU A 999 10.21 1.44 41.70
N GLU A 1000 9.89 1.81 40.46
CA GLU A 1000 9.70 0.88 39.35
C GLU A 1000 10.99 0.68 38.56
N TYR A 1001 11.33 -0.57 38.26
CA TYR A 1001 12.50 -0.96 37.48
C TYR A 1001 12.09 -1.96 36.39
N ASN A 1002 12.43 -1.66 35.14
CA ASN A 1002 11.98 -2.42 33.97
C ASN A 1002 13.13 -3.22 33.35
N ILE A 1003 12.97 -4.53 33.20
CA ILE A 1003 13.86 -5.38 32.40
C ILE A 1003 13.18 -5.64 31.05
N ARG A 1004 13.82 -5.24 29.94
CA ARG A 1004 13.36 -5.48 28.57
C ARG A 1004 14.11 -6.68 27.99
N VAL A 1005 13.37 -7.68 27.53
CA VAL A 1005 13.90 -8.95 27.01
C VAL A 1005 13.57 -9.05 25.53
N TYR A 1006 14.54 -8.72 24.68
CA TYR A 1006 14.39 -8.73 23.22
C TYR A 1006 14.63 -10.14 22.66
N CYS A 1007 13.82 -10.50 21.67
CA CYS A 1007 13.87 -11.77 20.95
C CYS A 1007 14.04 -11.47 19.45
N LEU A 1008 15.28 -11.20 19.04
CA LEU A 1008 15.60 -10.74 17.69
C LEU A 1008 16.02 -11.91 16.80
N HIS A 1009 16.04 -11.69 15.49
CA HIS A 1009 16.75 -12.58 14.57
C HIS A 1009 18.27 -12.47 14.83
N ASP A 1010 19.00 -13.59 14.69
CA ASP A 1010 20.45 -13.64 14.94
C ASP A 1010 21.27 -13.08 13.74
N THR A 1011 21.14 -11.77 13.52
CA THR A 1011 21.83 -10.96 12.49
C THR A 1011 22.34 -9.65 13.11
N HIS A 1012 23.46 -9.10 12.62
CA HIS A 1012 24.10 -7.94 13.24
C HIS A 1012 23.31 -6.63 13.00
N ASP A 1013 22.53 -6.52 11.92
CA ASP A 1013 21.68 -5.36 11.67
C ASP A 1013 20.57 -5.21 12.72
N ALA A 1014 19.86 -6.30 13.04
CA ALA A 1014 18.83 -6.31 14.07
C ALA A 1014 19.40 -6.00 15.47
N LEU A 1015 20.60 -6.50 15.77
CA LEU A 1015 21.35 -6.18 16.98
C LEU A 1015 21.70 -4.68 17.05
N LYS A 1016 22.28 -4.13 15.97
CA LYS A 1016 22.67 -2.71 15.87
C LYS A 1016 21.48 -1.77 16.10
N GLU A 1017 20.33 -2.04 15.48
CA GLU A 1017 19.15 -1.18 15.66
C GLU A 1017 18.64 -1.19 17.10
N VAL A 1018 18.58 -2.36 17.77
CA VAL A 1018 18.13 -2.44 19.17
C VAL A 1018 19.15 -1.85 20.14
N VAL A 1019 20.45 -2.03 19.92
CA VAL A 1019 21.50 -1.39 20.74
C VAL A 1019 21.44 0.14 20.61
N GLN A 1020 21.19 0.66 19.40
CA GLN A 1020 21.03 2.09 19.17
C GLN A 1020 19.74 2.66 19.78
N LEU A 1021 18.64 1.89 19.73
CA LEU A 1021 17.36 2.23 20.38
C LEU A 1021 17.50 2.26 21.91
N GLU A 1022 18.09 1.22 22.52
CA GLU A 1022 18.30 1.16 23.97
C GLU A 1022 19.23 2.26 24.47
N LYS A 1023 20.25 2.64 23.68
CA LYS A 1023 21.11 3.79 23.95
C LYS A 1023 20.35 5.13 23.95
N GLN A 1024 19.28 5.26 23.17
CA GLN A 1024 18.35 6.41 23.24
C GLN A 1024 17.41 6.32 24.45
N LEU A 1025 16.95 5.11 24.81
CA LEU A 1025 16.07 4.84 25.96
C LEU A 1025 16.81 4.75 27.32
N GLY A 1026 18.09 5.13 27.39
CA GLY A 1026 18.91 5.10 28.61
C GLY A 1026 19.16 3.70 29.18
N GLY A 1027 19.05 2.66 28.37
CA GLY A 1027 19.27 1.27 28.75
C GLY A 1027 20.72 0.83 28.65
N GLN A 1028 21.10 -0.12 29.51
CA GLN A 1028 22.32 -0.91 29.40
C GLN A 1028 21.98 -2.40 29.30
N LEU A 1029 22.83 -3.14 28.60
CA LEU A 1029 22.82 -4.60 28.58
C LEU A 1029 23.17 -5.11 29.98
N ILE A 1030 22.43 -6.09 30.52
CA ILE A 1030 22.66 -6.63 31.88
C ILE A 1030 23.17 -8.08 31.91
N GLN A 1031 23.21 -8.75 30.75
CA GLN A 1031 23.70 -10.12 30.55
C GLN A 1031 24.25 -10.28 29.13
N GLU A 1032 25.20 -11.20 28.95
CA GLU A 1032 25.66 -11.62 27.61
C GLU A 1032 24.50 -12.21 26.79
N PRO A 1033 24.34 -11.84 25.51
CA PRO A 1033 23.22 -12.29 24.69
C PRO A 1033 23.35 -13.76 24.29
N ARG A 1034 22.23 -14.49 24.32
CA ARG A 1034 22.17 -15.93 24.06
C ARG A 1034 21.49 -16.25 22.74
N VAL A 1035 21.84 -17.39 22.14
CA VAL A 1035 21.15 -17.92 20.96
C VAL A 1035 20.10 -18.95 21.37
N LEU A 1036 18.93 -18.91 20.72
CA LEU A 1036 17.84 -19.87 20.86
C LEU A 1036 17.40 -20.37 19.47
N HIS A 1037 17.22 -21.68 19.30
CA HIS A 1037 16.71 -22.26 18.06
C HIS A 1037 15.18 -22.35 18.11
N PHE A 1038 14.52 -21.46 17.40
CA PHE A 1038 13.07 -21.36 17.31
C PHE A 1038 12.57 -22.15 16.09
N LYS A 1039 11.76 -23.18 16.32
CA LYS A 1039 11.39 -24.21 15.33
C LYS A 1039 10.03 -23.97 14.70
N ASP A 1040 9.80 -24.47 13.49
CA ASP A 1040 8.49 -24.46 12.82
C ASP A 1040 7.51 -25.49 13.42
N SER A 1041 7.17 -25.29 14.69
CA SER A 1041 6.21 -26.11 15.45
C SER A 1041 4.88 -25.40 15.71
N TYR A 1042 4.68 -24.22 15.10
CA TYR A 1042 3.56 -23.29 15.36
C TYR A 1042 3.39 -22.83 16.82
N HIS A 1043 4.35 -23.13 17.69
CA HIS A 1043 4.29 -22.83 19.12
C HIS A 1043 4.88 -21.47 19.48
N ASN A 1044 4.18 -20.76 20.38
CA ASN A 1044 4.58 -19.45 20.90
C ASN A 1044 5.87 -19.51 21.73
N LEU A 1045 6.57 -18.37 21.80
CA LEU A 1045 7.69 -18.16 22.71
C LEU A 1045 7.17 -17.66 24.05
N ARG A 1046 7.48 -18.36 25.15
CA ARG A 1046 7.18 -17.97 26.53
C ARG A 1046 8.40 -17.31 27.19
N LEU A 1047 8.12 -16.27 27.97
CA LEU A 1047 9.10 -15.55 28.76
C LEU A 1047 8.60 -15.42 30.21
N SER A 1048 9.43 -15.75 31.20
CA SER A 1048 9.07 -15.61 32.62
C SER A 1048 10.23 -15.10 33.47
N ILE A 1049 9.90 -14.60 34.66
CA ILE A 1049 10.87 -14.16 35.66
C ILE A 1049 10.60 -14.87 36.99
N HIS A 1050 11.65 -15.51 37.52
CA HIS A 1050 11.64 -16.33 38.72
C HIS A 1050 12.69 -15.83 39.71
N ASP A 1051 12.69 -16.41 40.91
CA ASP A 1051 13.69 -16.20 41.96
C ASP A 1051 13.87 -14.72 42.40
N VAL A 1052 12.86 -13.87 42.14
CA VAL A 1052 12.82 -12.47 42.54
C VAL A 1052 12.71 -12.38 44.08
N PRO A 1053 13.53 -11.57 44.79
CA PRO A 1053 13.60 -11.64 46.25
C PRO A 1053 12.43 -10.87 46.87
N SER A 1054 11.38 -11.58 47.25
CA SER A 1054 10.08 -11.02 47.68
C SER A 1054 10.11 -10.10 48.91
N SER A 1055 11.23 -10.05 49.63
CA SER A 1055 11.50 -9.13 50.75
C SER A 1055 12.04 -7.76 50.32
N LEU A 1056 12.51 -7.62 49.08
CA LEU A 1056 13.15 -6.42 48.52
C LEU A 1056 12.52 -5.95 47.21
N TRP A 1057 11.98 -6.89 46.43
CA TRP A 1057 11.43 -6.67 45.10
C TRP A 1057 10.11 -7.44 44.92
N LYS A 1058 9.17 -6.82 44.21
CA LYS A 1058 7.85 -7.37 43.87
C LYS A 1058 7.63 -7.22 42.37
N SER A 1059 7.18 -8.25 41.67
CA SER A 1059 6.77 -8.07 40.27
C SER A 1059 5.39 -7.39 40.18
N LYS A 1060 5.22 -6.50 39.21
CA LYS A 1060 3.89 -5.94 38.85
C LYS A 1060 3.14 -6.81 37.84
N LEU A 1061 3.76 -7.87 37.32
CA LEU A 1061 3.14 -8.77 36.37
C LEU A 1061 2.07 -9.63 37.07
N LEU A 1062 0.81 -9.52 36.64
CA LEU A 1062 -0.33 -10.27 37.20
C LEU A 1062 -0.37 -11.74 36.75
N VAL A 1063 0.44 -12.11 35.76
CA VAL A 1063 0.57 -13.45 35.18
C VAL A 1063 1.99 -13.99 35.40
N SER A 1064 2.16 -15.31 35.43
CA SER A 1064 3.45 -15.96 35.70
C SER A 1064 4.43 -15.94 34.53
N TYR A 1065 3.96 -15.64 33.31
CA TYR A 1065 4.76 -15.53 32.09
C TYR A 1065 4.08 -14.58 31.08
N GLN A 1066 4.86 -14.13 30.10
CA GLN A 1066 4.42 -13.42 28.90
C GLN A 1066 4.62 -14.33 27.68
N GLU A 1067 3.90 -14.06 26.58
CA GLU A 1067 4.04 -14.80 25.31
C GLU A 1067 4.26 -13.86 24.13
N ILE A 1068 5.11 -14.28 23.19
CA ILE A 1068 5.23 -13.71 21.85
C ILE A 1068 4.64 -14.73 20.85
N PRO A 1069 3.62 -14.35 20.06
CA PRO A 1069 2.98 -15.25 19.09
C PRO A 1069 3.94 -15.80 18.04
N PHE A 1070 3.78 -17.09 17.70
CA PHE A 1070 4.65 -17.79 16.74
C PHE A 1070 4.90 -17.00 15.45
N TYR A 1071 3.84 -16.56 14.76
CA TYR A 1071 3.95 -15.89 13.46
C TYR A 1071 4.66 -14.54 13.49
N HIS A 1072 4.68 -13.83 14.63
CA HIS A 1072 5.38 -12.54 14.74
C HIS A 1072 6.90 -12.75 14.63
N ILE A 1073 7.40 -13.81 15.28
CA ILE A 1073 8.79 -14.26 15.19
C ILE A 1073 9.03 -14.90 13.81
N TRP A 1074 8.21 -15.89 13.45
CA TRP A 1074 8.47 -16.73 12.28
C TRP A 1074 8.48 -15.95 10.98
N ASN A 1075 7.58 -14.98 10.77
CA ASN A 1075 7.47 -14.26 9.49
C ASN A 1075 8.56 -13.19 9.28
N GLY A 1076 9.24 -12.75 10.36
CA GLY A 1076 10.32 -11.76 10.27
C GLY A 1076 9.88 -10.31 9.97
N THR A 1077 8.59 -10.00 10.06
CA THR A 1077 8.03 -8.70 9.66
C THR A 1077 7.98 -7.64 10.76
N GLN A 1078 8.15 -8.01 12.03
CA GLN A 1078 8.14 -7.07 13.16
C GLN A 1078 9.56 -6.82 13.69
N GLN A 1079 9.99 -5.57 13.69
CA GLN A 1079 11.26 -5.16 14.29
C GLN A 1079 11.16 -5.12 15.83
N HIS A 1080 12.29 -5.30 16.52
CA HIS A 1080 12.46 -5.06 17.98
C HIS A 1080 11.49 -5.80 18.92
N LEU A 1081 11.04 -7.00 18.56
CA LEU A 1081 10.20 -7.87 19.41
C LEU A 1081 10.80 -8.05 20.81
N HIS A 1082 10.03 -7.71 21.85
CA HIS A 1082 10.44 -7.84 23.25
C HIS A 1082 9.27 -8.01 24.21
N CYS A 1083 9.55 -8.51 25.42
CA CYS A 1083 8.67 -8.40 26.57
C CYS A 1083 9.32 -7.56 27.67
N THR A 1084 8.52 -6.83 28.44
CA THR A 1084 8.99 -5.98 29.54
C THR A 1084 8.52 -6.55 30.88
N PHE A 1085 9.45 -6.79 31.81
CA PHE A 1085 9.15 -7.19 33.17
C PHE A 1085 9.32 -5.99 34.11
N THR A 1086 8.20 -5.45 34.59
CA THR A 1086 8.18 -4.38 35.59
C THR A 1086 8.29 -4.96 37.00
N LEU A 1087 9.33 -4.54 37.71
CA LEU A 1087 9.59 -4.84 39.12
C LEU A 1087 9.43 -3.57 39.96
N GLU A 1088 9.05 -3.74 41.22
CA GLU A 1088 8.83 -2.70 42.23
C GLU A 1088 9.76 -2.97 43.41
N ARG A 1089 10.70 -2.05 43.70
CA ARG A 1089 11.57 -2.14 44.89
C ARG A 1089 10.89 -1.56 46.12
N VAL A 1090 11.11 -2.19 47.27
CA VAL A 1090 10.56 -1.78 48.57
C VAL A 1090 11.08 -0.41 49.02
N SER A 1091 12.29 -0.01 48.61
CA SER A 1091 12.83 1.33 48.87
C SER A 1091 13.76 1.83 47.76
N PRO A 1092 13.99 3.15 47.61
CA PRO A 1092 14.99 3.69 46.68
C PRO A 1092 16.43 3.30 47.03
N SER A 1093 16.69 2.86 48.27
CA SER A 1093 17.98 2.34 48.73
C SER A 1093 18.23 0.88 48.31
N THR A 1094 17.20 0.14 47.90
CA THR A 1094 17.38 -1.17 47.26
C THR A 1094 18.07 -0.99 45.90
N SER A 1095 19.26 -1.57 45.74
CA SER A 1095 20.08 -1.48 44.53
C SER A 1095 20.57 -2.83 43.99
N ASP A 1096 20.61 -3.88 44.81
CA ASP A 1096 20.93 -5.23 44.37
C ASP A 1096 19.69 -5.93 43.80
N LEU A 1097 19.82 -6.52 42.61
CA LEU A 1097 18.77 -7.29 41.95
C LEU A 1097 19.32 -8.65 41.51
N ALA A 1098 18.81 -9.71 42.14
CA ALA A 1098 19.04 -11.10 41.78
C ALA A 1098 17.72 -11.73 41.33
N CYS A 1099 17.66 -12.30 40.13
CA CYS A 1099 16.49 -13.01 39.61
C CYS A 1099 16.88 -13.93 38.44
N LYS A 1100 15.97 -14.82 38.03
CA LYS A 1100 16.20 -15.73 36.90
C LYS A 1100 15.17 -15.54 35.80
N VAL A 1101 15.61 -15.09 34.63
CA VAL A 1101 14.74 -14.92 33.45
C VAL A 1101 14.82 -16.18 32.60
N TRP A 1102 13.68 -16.75 32.22
CA TRP A 1102 13.58 -17.88 31.30
C TRP A 1102 12.91 -17.44 29.99
N VAL A 1103 13.39 -17.99 28.87
CA VAL A 1103 12.85 -17.76 27.52
C VAL A 1103 12.84 -19.09 26.78
N TRP A 1104 11.68 -19.62 26.40
CA TRP A 1104 11.57 -20.94 25.78
C TRP A 1104 10.38 -21.03 24.82
N GLN A 1105 10.50 -21.84 23.77
CA GLN A 1105 9.37 -22.16 22.90
C GLN A 1105 8.54 -23.27 23.55
N VAL A 1106 7.19 -23.20 23.46
CA VAL A 1106 6.35 -24.32 23.91
C VAL A 1106 6.69 -25.56 23.06
N GLU A 1107 6.97 -26.68 23.73
CA GLU A 1107 7.47 -27.93 23.13
C GLU A 1107 8.75 -27.78 22.27
N GLY A 1108 9.53 -26.72 22.48
CA GLY A 1108 10.80 -26.45 21.79
C GLY A 1108 11.97 -26.14 22.73
N ASP A 1109 12.99 -25.46 22.20
CA ASP A 1109 14.22 -25.12 22.93
C ASP A 1109 13.98 -24.03 23.99
N GLY A 1110 14.89 -23.91 24.96
CA GLY A 1110 14.85 -22.89 26.00
C GLY A 1110 16.21 -22.42 26.49
N GLN A 1111 16.26 -21.16 26.93
CA GLN A 1111 17.41 -20.50 27.54
C GLN A 1111 17.03 -19.90 28.90
N SER A 1112 18.02 -19.77 29.79
CA SER A 1112 17.83 -19.09 31.08
C SER A 1112 19.00 -18.19 31.42
N PHE A 1113 18.69 -16.99 31.92
CA PHE A 1113 19.63 -15.96 32.36
C PHE A 1113 19.59 -15.82 33.87
N ASN A 1114 20.74 -15.94 34.52
CA ASN A 1114 20.89 -15.73 35.97
C ASN A 1114 21.30 -14.27 36.20
N VAL A 1115 20.33 -13.36 36.29
CA VAL A 1115 20.57 -11.94 36.47
C VAL A 1115 20.97 -11.68 37.92
N ASN A 1116 22.18 -11.17 38.14
CA ASN A 1116 22.67 -10.74 39.45
C ASN A 1116 23.61 -9.54 39.27
N PHE A 1117 23.10 -8.33 39.54
CA PHE A 1117 23.86 -7.08 39.40
C PHE A 1117 23.38 -6.01 40.39
N ASN A 1118 24.23 -5.02 40.63
CA ASN A 1118 23.88 -3.84 41.44
C ASN A 1118 23.63 -2.63 40.53
N ILE A 1119 22.41 -2.10 40.58
CA ILE A 1119 21.89 -1.03 39.71
C ILE A 1119 22.73 0.27 39.78
N THR A 1120 23.46 0.53 40.87
CA THR A 1120 24.25 1.77 41.04
C THR A 1120 25.76 1.59 40.87
N LYS A 1121 26.23 0.37 40.56
CA LYS A 1121 27.68 0.05 40.50
C LYS A 1121 28.10 -0.79 39.29
N ASP A 1122 27.15 -1.40 38.59
CA ASP A 1122 27.46 -2.45 37.62
C ASP A 1122 27.25 -1.99 36.17
N THR A 1123 28.35 -1.56 35.54
CA THR A 1123 28.42 -1.14 34.13
C THR A 1123 29.16 -2.14 33.25
N ARG A 1124 29.41 -3.38 33.75
CA ARG A 1124 30.37 -4.34 33.17
C ARG A 1124 30.12 -4.71 31.70
N PHE A 1125 28.87 -4.66 31.24
CA PHE A 1125 28.50 -5.05 29.88
C PHE A 1125 28.38 -3.87 28.90
N SER A 1126 28.48 -2.63 29.38
CA SER A 1126 28.44 -1.43 28.52
C SER A 1126 29.68 -1.30 27.63
N GLU A 1127 30.82 -1.87 28.03
CA GLU A 1127 32.06 -1.88 27.23
C GLU A 1127 32.03 -2.93 26.10
N LEU A 1128 31.32 -4.04 26.31
CA LEU A 1128 31.21 -5.13 25.34
C LEU A 1128 30.50 -4.70 24.04
N LEU A 1129 29.55 -3.76 24.13
CA LEU A 1129 28.88 -3.14 22.99
C LEU A 1129 29.66 -1.95 22.39
N VAL A 1130 30.74 -1.50 23.03
CA VAL A 1130 31.60 -0.40 22.55
C VAL A 1130 32.80 -0.93 21.77
N LEU A 1131 33.25 -2.16 22.01
CA LEU A 1131 34.31 -2.80 21.22
C LEU A 1131 33.92 -3.10 19.76
N GLU A 1132 32.62 -3.19 19.44
CA GLU A 1132 32.14 -3.19 18.06
C GLU A 1132 31.98 -1.76 17.47
N SER A 1133 32.24 -0.70 18.24
CA SER A 1133 32.00 0.70 17.84
C SER A 1133 33.24 1.43 17.29
N GLU A 1134 34.32 0.73 16.92
CA GLU A 1134 35.38 1.35 16.11
C GLU A 1134 34.88 1.61 14.68
N GLY A 1135 34.94 2.88 14.26
CA GLY A 1135 34.37 3.36 13.00
C GLY A 1135 35.14 2.90 11.76
N GLY A 1136 34.95 1.64 11.36
CA GLY A 1136 35.50 1.09 10.13
C GLY A 1136 35.11 1.92 8.90
N VAL A 1137 36.09 2.26 8.05
CA VAL A 1137 35.88 3.08 6.86
C VAL A 1137 34.88 2.39 5.92
N PRO A 1138 33.76 3.04 5.53
CA PRO A 1138 32.69 2.37 4.79
C PRO A 1138 33.09 1.97 3.36
N ALA A 1139 34.14 2.57 2.79
CA ALA A 1139 34.71 2.21 1.49
C ALA A 1139 36.24 2.11 1.56
N LEU A 1140 36.80 0.97 1.14
CA LEU A 1140 38.23 0.70 1.02
C LEU A 1140 38.56 0.42 -0.45
N VAL A 1141 39.57 1.09 -1.02
CA VAL A 1141 39.81 1.09 -2.47
C VAL A 1141 41.20 0.52 -2.80
N GLY A 1142 41.26 -0.38 -3.77
CA GLY A 1142 42.50 -1.03 -4.19
C GLY A 1142 43.12 -1.90 -3.08
N PRO A 1143 44.46 -1.93 -2.93
CA PRO A 1143 45.14 -2.93 -2.09
C PRO A 1143 44.78 -2.88 -0.60
N SER A 1144 44.31 -1.74 -0.07
CA SER A 1144 43.89 -1.64 1.35
C SER A 1144 42.61 -2.41 1.68
N ALA A 1145 41.87 -2.88 0.67
CA ALA A 1145 40.66 -3.70 0.84
C ALA A 1145 40.92 -5.21 0.92
N PHE A 1146 42.16 -5.66 0.72
CA PHE A 1146 42.53 -7.07 0.59
C PHE A 1146 43.64 -7.42 1.60
N LYS A 1147 43.60 -8.62 2.18
CA LYS A 1147 44.65 -9.11 3.07
C LYS A 1147 45.76 -9.85 2.32
N ILE A 1148 45.47 -10.46 1.17
CA ILE A 1148 46.47 -11.19 0.38
C ILE A 1148 47.19 -10.20 -0.57
N PRO A 1149 48.50 -9.96 -0.42
CA PRO A 1149 49.24 -9.08 -1.32
C PRO A 1149 49.16 -9.54 -2.78
N PHE A 1150 48.94 -8.61 -3.71
CA PHE A 1150 48.67 -8.91 -5.12
C PHE A 1150 49.70 -9.86 -5.76
N LEU A 1151 50.99 -9.69 -5.46
CA LEU A 1151 52.06 -10.56 -5.99
C LEU A 1151 51.97 -12.00 -5.46
N ILE A 1152 51.61 -12.18 -4.19
CA ILE A 1152 51.40 -13.51 -3.59
C ILE A 1152 50.14 -14.14 -4.18
N ARG A 1153 49.05 -13.37 -4.28
CA ARG A 1153 47.80 -13.80 -4.89
C ARG A 1153 47.99 -14.33 -6.32
N GLN A 1154 48.74 -13.60 -7.17
CA GLN A 1154 49.02 -14.04 -8.54
C GLN A 1154 49.85 -15.34 -8.57
N LYS A 1155 50.89 -15.48 -7.72
CA LYS A 1155 51.68 -16.72 -7.62
C LYS A 1155 50.83 -17.95 -7.25
N ILE A 1156 49.90 -17.80 -6.30
CA ILE A 1156 48.99 -18.89 -5.89
C ILE A 1156 48.08 -19.29 -7.07
N ILE A 1157 47.49 -18.30 -7.75
CA ILE A 1157 46.62 -18.51 -8.92
C ILE A 1157 47.36 -19.26 -10.04
N THR A 1158 48.55 -18.79 -10.45
CA THR A 1158 49.33 -19.43 -11.53
C THR A 1158 49.85 -20.83 -11.18
N SER A 1159 49.90 -21.18 -9.89
CA SER A 1159 50.37 -22.48 -9.40
C SER A 1159 49.24 -23.53 -9.28
N LEU A 1160 48.00 -23.09 -8.97
CA LEU A 1160 46.89 -23.98 -8.62
C LEU A 1160 45.74 -24.06 -9.64
N ASP A 1161 45.63 -23.11 -10.58
CA ASP A 1161 44.67 -23.22 -11.70
C ASP A 1161 45.00 -24.33 -12.72
N PRO A 1162 46.28 -24.62 -13.07
CA PRO A 1162 46.60 -25.73 -13.98
C PRO A 1162 46.22 -27.11 -13.38
N PRO A 1163 45.54 -27.99 -14.13
CA PRO A 1163 45.08 -29.28 -13.60
C PRO A 1163 46.26 -30.20 -13.25
N CYS A 1164 46.38 -30.58 -11.99
CA CYS A 1164 47.53 -31.34 -11.49
C CYS A 1164 47.26 -32.85 -11.49
N SER A 1165 48.12 -33.63 -12.15
CA SER A 1165 48.01 -35.11 -12.20
C SER A 1165 48.20 -35.80 -10.85
N ARG A 1166 48.68 -35.08 -9.83
CA ARG A 1166 48.81 -35.55 -8.43
C ARG A 1166 47.68 -35.04 -7.51
N GLY A 1167 46.67 -34.36 -8.06
CA GLY A 1167 45.56 -33.77 -7.31
C GLY A 1167 45.88 -32.49 -6.53
N ALA A 1168 47.14 -32.07 -6.46
CA ALA A 1168 47.57 -30.85 -5.77
C ALA A 1168 47.26 -29.58 -6.59
N ASP A 1169 45.96 -29.29 -6.75
CA ASP A 1169 45.41 -28.11 -7.43
C ASP A 1169 44.30 -27.45 -6.59
N TRP A 1170 43.60 -26.48 -7.19
CA TRP A 1170 42.54 -25.70 -6.55
C TRP A 1170 41.45 -26.54 -5.87
N ARG A 1171 41.20 -27.79 -6.29
CA ARG A 1171 40.18 -28.67 -5.69
C ARG A 1171 40.56 -29.09 -4.27
N THR A 1172 41.83 -29.45 -4.04
CA THR A 1172 42.31 -29.79 -2.70
C THR A 1172 42.50 -28.53 -1.83
N LEU A 1173 42.73 -27.36 -2.43
CA LEU A 1173 42.62 -26.09 -1.68
C LEU A 1173 41.17 -25.84 -1.23
N ALA A 1174 40.17 -26.05 -2.09
CA ALA A 1174 38.76 -25.91 -1.72
C ALA A 1174 38.35 -26.87 -0.58
N GLN A 1175 38.73 -28.15 -0.67
CA GLN A 1175 38.50 -29.14 0.40
C GLN A 1175 39.11 -28.71 1.74
N LYS A 1176 40.34 -28.18 1.74
CA LYS A 1176 41.00 -27.67 2.96
C LYS A 1176 40.36 -26.40 3.55
N LEU A 1177 39.57 -25.68 2.78
CA LEU A 1177 38.85 -24.47 3.21
C LEU A 1177 37.35 -24.75 3.47
N HIS A 1178 36.93 -26.02 3.37
CA HIS A 1178 35.54 -26.48 3.46
C HIS A 1178 34.61 -25.83 2.42
N LEU A 1179 35.06 -25.83 1.16
CA LEU A 1179 34.39 -25.24 -0.01
C LEU A 1179 34.13 -26.27 -1.14
N ASP A 1180 33.99 -27.54 -0.78
CA ASP A 1180 33.94 -28.67 -1.70
C ASP A 1180 32.52 -29.11 -2.12
N SER A 1181 31.47 -28.51 -1.58
CA SER A 1181 30.07 -28.81 -1.94
C SER A 1181 29.72 -28.49 -3.40
N HIS A 1182 30.35 -27.47 -4.01
CA HIS A 1182 30.00 -26.99 -5.36
C HIS A 1182 31.22 -26.73 -6.25
N LEU A 1183 32.14 -27.71 -6.32
CA LEU A 1183 33.34 -27.66 -7.18
C LEU A 1183 33.02 -27.39 -8.67
N SER A 1184 31.82 -27.76 -9.15
CA SER A 1184 31.34 -27.50 -10.51
C SER A 1184 31.24 -26.00 -10.84
N PHE A 1185 30.81 -25.16 -9.89
CA PHE A 1185 30.76 -23.71 -10.09
C PHE A 1185 32.16 -23.13 -10.28
N PHE A 1186 33.11 -23.48 -9.39
CA PHE A 1186 34.48 -23.01 -9.49
C PHE A 1186 35.15 -23.44 -10.80
N ALA A 1187 34.94 -24.69 -11.23
CA ALA A 1187 35.42 -25.19 -12.52
C ALA A 1187 34.86 -24.45 -13.75
N SER A 1188 33.67 -23.85 -13.64
CA SER A 1188 33.04 -23.10 -14.74
C SER A 1188 33.62 -21.69 -14.96
N LYS A 1189 34.40 -21.17 -14.00
CA LYS A 1189 34.96 -19.82 -14.04
C LYS A 1189 36.42 -19.84 -14.53
N PRO A 1190 36.90 -18.78 -15.23
CA PRO A 1190 38.20 -18.77 -15.91
C PRO A 1190 39.44 -18.79 -14.99
N SER A 1191 39.23 -18.73 -13.67
CA SER A 1191 40.26 -18.97 -12.65
C SER A 1191 39.58 -19.48 -11.38
N PRO A 1192 39.50 -20.81 -11.17
CA PRO A 1192 38.91 -21.40 -9.97
C PRO A 1192 39.59 -20.90 -8.68
N THR A 1193 40.93 -20.82 -8.68
CA THR A 1193 41.71 -20.37 -7.52
C THR A 1193 41.38 -18.92 -7.17
N ALA A 1194 41.20 -18.03 -8.15
CA ALA A 1194 40.85 -16.64 -7.87
C ALA A 1194 39.49 -16.50 -7.17
N MET A 1195 38.52 -17.37 -7.46
CA MET A 1195 37.21 -17.37 -6.81
C MET A 1195 37.29 -17.86 -5.36
N ILE A 1196 38.05 -18.93 -5.12
CA ILE A 1196 38.32 -19.47 -3.77
C ILE A 1196 39.02 -18.40 -2.90
N LEU A 1197 40.03 -17.72 -3.44
CA LEU A 1197 40.71 -16.64 -2.72
C LEU A 1197 39.81 -15.40 -2.50
N ASN A 1198 38.87 -15.11 -3.39
CA ASN A 1198 37.88 -14.05 -3.14
C ASN A 1198 36.93 -14.41 -1.99
N LEU A 1199 36.48 -15.67 -1.92
CA LEU A 1199 35.63 -16.13 -0.82
C LEU A 1199 36.39 -16.13 0.51
N TRP A 1200 37.67 -16.50 0.52
CA TRP A 1200 38.52 -16.39 1.70
C TRP A 1200 38.64 -14.93 2.20
N GLU A 1201 38.89 -13.98 1.30
CA GLU A 1201 38.91 -12.53 1.60
C GLU A 1201 37.54 -11.97 2.03
N ALA A 1202 36.43 -12.54 1.54
CA ALA A 1202 35.09 -12.16 1.98
C ALA A 1202 34.84 -12.61 3.43
N ARG A 1203 35.14 -13.88 3.74
CA ARG A 1203 34.95 -14.55 5.04
C ARG A 1203 35.81 -13.96 6.17
N HIS A 1204 37.10 -13.71 5.91
CA HIS A 1204 38.09 -13.46 6.97
C HIS A 1204 38.41 -11.96 7.18
N PHE A 1205 37.54 -11.05 6.78
CA PHE A 1205 37.79 -9.60 6.93
C PHE A 1205 37.07 -9.04 8.17
N PRO A 1206 37.69 -8.18 9.02
CA PRO A 1206 39.05 -7.62 8.91
C PRO A 1206 40.15 -8.44 9.61
N ASN A 1207 39.81 -9.49 10.37
CA ASN A 1207 40.69 -10.15 11.35
C ASN A 1207 41.44 -11.39 10.81
N GLY A 1208 41.59 -11.50 9.48
CA GLY A 1208 42.02 -12.71 8.79
C GLY A 1208 43.49 -13.05 8.95
N ASN A 1209 43.75 -14.21 9.55
CA ASN A 1209 45.11 -14.69 9.79
C ASN A 1209 45.68 -15.40 8.54
N LEU A 1210 46.57 -14.70 7.82
CA LEU A 1210 47.24 -15.21 6.61
C LEU A 1210 48.01 -16.52 6.84
N SER A 1211 48.47 -16.80 8.07
CA SER A 1211 49.19 -18.06 8.36
C SER A 1211 48.31 -19.31 8.20
N GLN A 1212 46.98 -19.20 8.37
CA GLN A 1212 46.05 -20.31 8.14
C GLN A 1212 45.98 -20.65 6.64
N LEU A 1213 45.88 -19.64 5.78
CA LEU A 1213 45.92 -19.81 4.33
C LEU A 1213 47.29 -20.33 3.87
N ALA A 1214 48.38 -19.81 4.44
CA ALA A 1214 49.74 -20.29 4.17
C ALA A 1214 49.92 -21.77 4.55
N ALA A 1215 49.39 -22.20 5.71
CA ALA A 1215 49.43 -23.61 6.13
C ALA A 1215 48.59 -24.52 5.22
N ALA A 1216 47.40 -24.08 4.80
CA ALA A 1216 46.56 -24.82 3.85
C ALA A 1216 47.28 -25.05 2.50
N VAL A 1217 47.93 -24.01 1.97
CA VAL A 1217 48.71 -24.04 0.73
C VAL A 1217 50.01 -24.83 0.87
N ALA A 1218 50.79 -24.62 1.93
CA ALA A 1218 52.07 -25.31 2.15
C ALA A 1218 51.88 -26.84 2.25
N GLY A 1219 50.81 -27.28 2.90
CA GLY A 1219 50.45 -28.70 2.96
C GLY A 1219 49.94 -29.31 1.64
N LEU A 1220 50.06 -28.63 0.50
CA LEU A 1220 49.80 -29.20 -0.85
C LEU A 1220 51.04 -29.87 -1.46
N GLY A 1221 52.22 -29.76 -0.83
CA GLY A 1221 53.41 -30.52 -1.20
C GLY A 1221 54.20 -29.98 -2.42
N GLN A 1222 54.10 -28.68 -2.68
CA GLN A 1222 54.96 -27.97 -3.65
C GLN A 1222 56.39 -27.81 -3.09
N PRO A 1223 57.45 -27.85 -3.93
CA PRO A 1223 58.83 -27.83 -3.47
C PRO A 1223 59.30 -26.48 -2.89
N ASP A 1224 58.70 -25.36 -3.30
CA ASP A 1224 59.07 -24.00 -2.84
C ASP A 1224 58.43 -23.61 -1.49
N ALA A 1225 58.42 -24.54 -0.52
CA ALA A 1225 57.83 -24.31 0.80
C ALA A 1225 58.49 -23.15 1.58
N GLY A 1226 59.74 -22.79 1.26
CA GLY A 1226 60.45 -21.64 1.82
C GLY A 1226 60.00 -20.27 1.30
N LEU A 1227 59.11 -20.19 0.30
CA LEU A 1227 58.68 -18.91 -0.29
C LEU A 1227 57.48 -18.26 0.44
N PHE A 1228 56.96 -18.90 1.49
CA PHE A 1228 55.71 -18.53 2.16
C PHE A 1228 55.87 -18.09 3.62
N THR A 1229 57.10 -17.97 4.12
CA THR A 1229 57.40 -17.42 5.45
C THR A 1229 57.32 -15.89 5.45
N VAL A 1230 56.12 -15.34 5.28
CA VAL A 1230 55.87 -13.90 5.46
C VAL A 1230 55.88 -13.59 6.95
N SER A 1231 56.89 -12.86 7.43
CA SER A 1231 56.82 -12.16 8.70
C SER A 1231 56.00 -10.88 8.52
N GLU A 1232 55.22 -10.51 9.53
CA GLU A 1232 54.36 -9.31 9.50
C GLU A 1232 55.14 -7.98 9.40
N ALA A 1233 56.48 -8.03 9.43
CA ALA A 1233 57.38 -6.89 9.37
C ALA A 1233 57.80 -6.45 7.94
N GLU A 1234 57.37 -7.17 6.90
CA GLU A 1234 57.69 -6.85 5.48
C GLU A 1234 56.42 -6.55 4.63
N CYS A 1235 55.38 -5.95 5.22
CA CYS A 1235 54.14 -5.56 4.54
C CYS A 1235 53.77 -4.08 4.77
#